data_AF-A0A7X4YVN9-F1
#
_entry.id   AF-A0A7X4YVN9-F1
#
_cell.length_a   1.000
_cell.length_b   1.000
_cell.length_c   1.000
_cell.angle_alpha   90.00
_cell.angle_beta   90.00
_cell.angle_gamma   90.00
#
_symmetry.space_group_name_H-M   'P 1'
#
loop_
_entity.id
_entity.type
_entity.pdbx_description
1 polymer ?
#
loop_
_entity_poly.entity_id
_entity_poly.type
_entity_poly.pdbx_seq_one_letter_code
_entity_poly.pdbx_strand_id
1 'polypeptide(L)'
;MRIKAKRWLYYATVGCVVAALVLLALPSLRSAVERARTELDPAKAAAAAAAEADAAAEDEPAGGEPAPEPGAYERIAQTDRLELLFRASDSAIAVKDKSNGHLWESAVPQKEVSADGNELWTASSQSIFHLTFADPDLPALETQETNSALERPEMKTTPLDNGISVHYELPRLKMSFDMNFRLKDDALEVTIPGASIRESKNNWLMAISPLPFFGAATDRDQGYSVYPDGSGALSTFKRIHPTYLNPYRASVYGPDTIDFNSMTRQMNAMLPIFGQKVGDNAFLGMITEGEYDANILFSPSGYLIDLNRVSSELVYRRDYEAVKKDGNLTKKPEKDLIREDHTIRYVFLSGEEADYSHMAAAYRNYLVDEQGVQPRIKKGDPIPFGLDLLMGIKQDRILFDKFIATTTFDEAQQIMADLGRQGVGTISANLLGWTGKGYLAYPSGNEPSAKLGGLGGLEKLSEYAKKQGIQLFLQDNYVDAWKGIDGFSTRTDVVVGANHFAVTDRYSESFNLSAGKQNKQFQSKVLDPLRKLSVSGINFDGIGYQDYYDYNSDYPATREGTAAHWMQMMEKSVKQFGGAASIGGNGYSLKNSSRLFGIPMEDSGYFFTDETIPLYQMVVHGLIPYSGDAQNLFYDPQLQYLKMVEYGYMPYYQFTMNYADELKDTYYNDLFSSDYKSWSAQAIRQYKEMNEKLAPLWSQAMTSHRKLRKDLYEAAYEDGTRVFVNYSSGELQADSHTVPGKNFIVVPKEG
;
A
#
# COMPACT_ATOMS: atom_id res chain seq x y z
N MET A 1 10.90 -64.57 -19.95
CA MET A 1 10.86 -63.99 -21.32
C MET A 1 9.66 -63.07 -21.58
N ARG A 2 8.47 -63.28 -20.98
CA ARG A 2 7.24 -62.47 -21.24
C ARG A 2 7.16 -61.06 -20.64
N ILE A 3 7.96 -60.70 -19.64
CA ILE A 3 7.90 -59.38 -18.97
C ILE A 3 8.71 -58.30 -19.71
N LYS A 4 9.85 -58.67 -20.31
CA LYS A 4 10.66 -57.73 -21.11
C LYS A 4 9.95 -57.31 -22.40
N ALA A 5 9.20 -58.21 -23.04
CA ALA A 5 8.43 -57.90 -24.24
C ALA A 5 7.29 -56.88 -23.98
N LYS A 6 6.61 -56.96 -22.83
CA LYS A 6 5.54 -56.02 -22.46
C LYS A 6 6.07 -54.62 -22.11
N ARG A 7 7.23 -54.51 -21.46
CA ARG A 7 7.88 -53.22 -21.20
C ARG A 7 8.37 -52.56 -22.48
N TRP A 8 8.95 -53.33 -23.40
CA TRP A 8 9.39 -52.79 -24.70
C TRP A 8 8.21 -52.29 -25.53
N LEU A 9 7.09 -53.03 -25.54
CA LEU A 9 5.86 -52.59 -26.21
C LEU A 9 5.28 -51.32 -25.58
N TYR A 10 5.28 -51.20 -24.25
CA TYR A 10 4.81 -49.99 -23.56
C TYR A 10 5.66 -48.76 -23.91
N TYR A 11 7.00 -48.87 -23.86
CA TYR A 11 7.88 -47.74 -24.21
C TYR A 11 7.81 -47.39 -25.71
N ALA A 12 7.62 -48.38 -26.58
CA ALA A 12 7.40 -48.13 -28.00
C ALA A 12 6.07 -47.39 -28.23
N THR A 13 4.98 -47.77 -27.55
CA THR A 13 3.70 -47.08 -27.65
C THR A 13 3.76 -45.66 -27.09
N VAL A 14 4.39 -45.45 -25.93
CA VAL A 14 4.59 -44.10 -25.36
C VAL A 14 5.46 -43.24 -26.28
N GLY A 15 6.54 -43.80 -26.84
CA GLY A 15 7.39 -43.11 -27.81
C GLY A 15 6.62 -42.69 -29.07
N CYS A 16 5.76 -43.56 -29.60
CA CYS A 16 4.90 -43.24 -30.75
C CYS A 16 3.86 -42.15 -30.42
N VAL A 17 3.26 -42.17 -29.22
CA VAL A 17 2.29 -41.14 -28.79
C VAL A 17 2.98 -39.80 -28.59
N VAL A 18 4.15 -39.76 -27.96
CA VAL A 18 4.93 -38.53 -27.78
C VAL A 18 5.39 -37.98 -29.14
N ALA A 19 5.87 -38.84 -30.05
CA ALA A 19 6.23 -38.43 -31.40
C ALA A 19 5.02 -37.87 -32.18
N ALA A 20 3.85 -38.50 -32.05
CA ALA A 20 2.62 -38.01 -32.67
C ALA A 20 2.15 -36.67 -32.08
N LEU A 21 2.25 -36.47 -30.76
CA LEU A 21 1.92 -35.22 -30.10
C LEU A 21 2.89 -34.09 -30.48
N VAL A 22 4.18 -34.38 -30.61
CA VAL A 22 5.17 -33.42 -31.11
C VAL A 22 4.90 -33.08 -32.57
N LEU A 23 4.58 -34.07 -33.41
CA LEU A 23 4.21 -33.85 -34.81
C LEU A 23 2.91 -33.05 -34.97
N LEU A 24 1.93 -33.24 -34.07
CA LEU A 24 0.68 -32.47 -34.02
C LEU A 24 0.87 -31.05 -33.48
N ALA A 25 1.88 -30.81 -32.63
CA ALA A 25 2.22 -29.50 -32.09
C ALA A 25 3.17 -28.68 -32.99
N LEU A 26 3.88 -29.32 -33.94
CA LEU A 26 4.78 -28.61 -34.87
C LEU A 26 4.08 -27.54 -35.73
N PRO A 27 2.86 -27.73 -36.24
CA PRO A 27 2.12 -26.68 -36.96
C PRO A 27 1.74 -25.50 -36.07
N SER A 28 1.36 -25.73 -34.80
CA SER A 28 1.01 -24.66 -33.86
C SER A 28 2.24 -23.91 -33.36
N LEU A 29 3.37 -24.60 -33.16
CA LEU A 29 4.65 -23.96 -32.88
C LEU A 29 5.14 -23.13 -34.07
N ARG A 30 5.02 -23.64 -35.30
CA ARG A 30 5.36 -22.85 -36.50
C ARG A 30 4.44 -21.64 -36.66
N SER A 31 3.14 -21.76 -36.41
CA SER A 31 2.23 -20.62 -36.45
C SER A 31 2.43 -19.63 -35.30
N ALA A 32 2.92 -20.08 -34.15
CA ALA A 32 3.30 -19.22 -33.02
C ALA A 32 4.62 -18.47 -33.31
N VAL A 33 5.59 -19.14 -33.94
CA VAL A 33 6.86 -18.52 -34.37
C VAL A 33 6.65 -17.56 -35.54
N GLU A 34 5.76 -17.90 -36.49
CA GLU A 34 5.33 -16.98 -37.54
C GLU A 34 4.56 -15.81 -36.95
N ARG A 35 3.58 -16.01 -36.06
CA ARG A 35 2.90 -14.90 -35.37
C ARG A 35 3.87 -14.02 -34.58
N ALA A 36 4.80 -14.60 -33.84
CA ALA A 36 5.83 -13.83 -33.14
C ALA A 36 6.70 -13.02 -34.10
N ARG A 37 7.05 -13.54 -35.29
CA ARG A 37 7.76 -12.78 -36.33
C ARG A 37 6.89 -11.68 -36.93
N THR A 38 5.62 -11.96 -37.24
CA THR A 38 4.66 -10.99 -37.78
C THR A 38 4.23 -9.94 -36.75
N GLU A 39 4.41 -10.18 -35.45
CA GLU A 39 4.20 -9.22 -34.36
C GLU A 39 5.47 -8.41 -34.06
N LEU A 40 6.67 -9.02 -34.19
CA LEU A 40 7.97 -8.37 -33.99
C LEU A 40 8.40 -7.47 -35.15
N ASP A 41 8.03 -7.79 -36.40
CA ASP A 41 8.34 -6.96 -37.59
C ASP A 41 7.63 -5.59 -37.58
N PRO A 42 6.30 -5.49 -37.33
CA PRO A 42 5.63 -4.20 -37.18
C PRO A 42 6.00 -3.50 -35.87
N ALA A 43 6.41 -4.20 -34.80
CA ALA A 43 6.93 -3.56 -33.59
C ALA A 43 8.33 -2.94 -33.82
N LYS A 44 9.20 -3.59 -34.61
CA LYS A 44 10.48 -3.01 -35.06
C LYS A 44 10.28 -1.91 -36.10
N ALA A 45 9.31 -2.04 -36.99
CA ALA A 45 8.96 -1.00 -37.95
C ALA A 45 8.27 0.19 -37.27
N ALA A 46 7.50 -0.02 -36.21
CA ALA A 46 6.90 1.04 -35.39
C ALA A 46 7.95 1.71 -34.48
N ALA A 47 8.92 0.97 -33.95
CA ALA A 47 10.07 1.55 -33.24
C ALA A 47 11.01 2.32 -34.19
N ALA A 48 11.19 1.85 -35.42
CA ALA A 48 11.94 2.55 -36.46
C ALA A 48 11.17 3.75 -37.03
N ALA A 49 9.84 3.66 -37.18
CA ALA A 49 8.98 4.76 -37.59
C ALA A 49 8.74 5.77 -36.47
N ALA A 50 8.81 5.38 -35.20
CA ALA A 50 8.84 6.30 -34.06
C ALA A 50 10.19 7.02 -33.99
N ALA A 51 11.30 6.31 -34.26
CA ALA A 51 12.62 6.93 -34.38
C ALA A 51 12.78 7.82 -35.63
N GLU A 52 12.15 7.47 -36.75
CA GLU A 52 12.09 8.31 -37.96
C GLU A 52 11.05 9.43 -37.85
N ALA A 53 9.99 9.30 -37.03
CA ALA A 53 9.05 10.38 -36.73
C ALA A 53 9.63 11.38 -35.71
N ASP A 54 10.44 10.92 -34.75
CA ASP A 54 11.28 11.78 -33.90
C ASP A 54 12.36 12.47 -34.74
N ALA A 55 13.01 11.77 -35.68
CA ALA A 55 14.03 12.38 -36.55
C ALA A 55 13.45 13.25 -37.69
N ALA A 56 12.19 13.05 -38.10
CA ALA A 56 11.51 13.88 -39.10
C ALA A 56 10.76 15.08 -38.48
N ALA A 57 10.63 15.12 -37.16
CA ALA A 57 10.22 16.31 -36.42
C ALA A 57 11.39 17.28 -36.13
N GLU A 58 12.64 16.89 -36.43
CA GLU A 58 13.85 17.70 -36.23
C GLU A 58 14.19 18.68 -37.37
N ASP A 59 13.41 18.75 -38.46
CA ASP A 59 13.66 19.67 -39.58
C ASP A 59 12.59 20.77 -39.73
N GLU A 60 12.30 21.48 -38.64
CA GLU A 60 12.18 22.94 -38.69
C GLU A 60 12.79 23.52 -37.40
N PRO A 61 13.79 24.43 -37.48
CA PRO A 61 14.21 25.17 -36.31
C PRO A 61 13.06 26.12 -35.97
N ALA A 62 12.19 25.69 -35.05
CA ALA A 62 11.42 26.63 -34.27
C ALA A 62 12.45 27.47 -33.52
N GLY A 63 12.78 28.64 -34.07
CA GLY A 63 13.43 29.72 -33.35
C GLY A 63 12.49 30.17 -32.24
N GLY A 64 12.34 29.36 -31.21
CA GLY A 64 11.75 29.76 -29.95
C GLY A 64 12.72 30.75 -29.33
N GLU A 65 12.30 32.00 -29.17
CA GLU A 65 12.99 32.92 -28.28
C GLU A 65 13.23 32.21 -26.94
N PRO A 66 14.43 32.32 -26.34
CA PRO A 66 14.66 31.80 -25.00
C PRO A 66 13.56 32.33 -24.09
N ALA A 67 13.03 31.46 -23.22
CA ALA A 67 12.02 31.86 -22.25
C ALA A 67 12.49 33.15 -21.54
N PRO A 68 11.65 34.20 -21.47
CA PRO A 68 12.04 35.46 -20.86
C PRO A 68 12.55 35.20 -19.43
N GLU A 69 13.56 35.96 -18.99
CA GLU A 69 14.11 35.77 -17.65
C GLU A 69 12.98 35.80 -16.61
N PRO A 70 12.96 34.86 -15.65
CA PRO A 70 11.87 34.77 -14.69
C PRO A 70 11.71 36.09 -13.91
N GLY A 71 10.47 36.50 -13.70
CA GLY A 71 10.16 37.68 -12.88
C GLY A 71 10.59 37.51 -11.41
N ALA A 72 10.44 38.57 -10.62
CA ALA A 72 10.69 38.49 -9.18
C ALA A 72 9.54 37.76 -8.46
N TYR A 73 9.87 37.05 -7.38
CA TYR A 73 8.88 36.53 -6.44
C TYR A 73 8.29 37.67 -5.60
N GLU A 74 6.97 37.69 -5.47
CA GLU A 74 6.21 38.59 -4.60
C GLU A 74 5.59 37.80 -3.44
N ARG A 75 5.64 38.36 -2.23
CA ARG A 75 5.00 37.72 -1.07
C ARG A 75 3.49 37.93 -1.10
N ILE A 76 2.73 36.83 -1.10
CA ILE A 76 1.27 36.86 -1.18
C ILE A 76 0.60 36.55 0.17
N ALA A 77 1.22 35.70 0.98
CA ALA A 77 0.72 35.37 2.32
C ALA A 77 1.87 35.11 3.30
N GLN A 78 1.56 35.12 4.60
CA GLN A 78 2.50 34.73 5.65
C GLN A 78 1.77 34.18 6.87
N THR A 79 2.45 33.31 7.60
CA THR A 79 2.12 32.90 8.97
C THR A 79 3.26 33.30 9.90
N ASP A 80 3.22 32.86 11.16
CA ASP A 80 4.34 33.03 12.07
C ASP A 80 5.60 32.30 11.57
N ARG A 81 5.42 31.11 10.98
CA ARG A 81 6.52 30.25 10.49
C ARG A 81 6.85 30.43 9.01
N LEU A 82 5.88 30.72 8.14
CA LEU A 82 6.08 30.65 6.68
C LEU A 82 5.78 31.96 5.95
N GLU A 83 6.46 32.20 4.83
CA GLU A 83 6.04 33.17 3.80
C GLU A 83 5.73 32.42 2.49
N LEU A 84 4.57 32.71 1.89
CA LEU A 84 4.20 32.21 0.57
C LEU A 84 4.54 33.28 -0.46
N LEU A 85 5.40 32.89 -1.40
CA LEU A 85 5.88 33.72 -2.49
C LEU A 85 5.33 33.21 -3.82
N PHE A 86 5.01 34.13 -4.73
CA PHE A 86 4.45 33.83 -6.03
C PHE A 86 5.16 34.64 -7.11
N ARG A 87 5.46 34.00 -8.24
CA ARG A 87 6.05 34.64 -9.42
C ARG A 87 5.02 34.68 -10.54
N ALA A 88 4.51 35.88 -10.84
CA ALA A 88 3.40 36.06 -11.77
C ALA A 88 3.72 35.70 -13.23
N SER A 89 5.00 35.61 -13.62
CA SER A 89 5.40 35.30 -15.00
C SER A 89 5.10 33.86 -15.41
N ASP A 90 5.12 32.92 -14.46
CA ASP A 90 5.02 31.48 -14.73
C ASP A 90 4.27 30.70 -13.64
N SER A 91 3.60 31.41 -12.73
CA SER A 91 2.89 30.86 -11.58
C SER A 91 3.78 30.13 -10.57
N ALA A 92 5.10 30.26 -10.65
CA ALA A 92 5.98 29.56 -9.72
C ALA A 92 5.68 29.99 -8.28
N ILE A 93 5.61 29.02 -7.38
CA ILE A 93 5.39 29.22 -5.95
C ILE A 93 6.71 28.94 -5.24
N ALA A 94 6.98 29.70 -4.19
CA ALA A 94 8.00 29.33 -3.22
C ALA A 94 7.49 29.52 -1.79
N VAL A 95 7.91 28.64 -0.89
CA VAL A 95 7.60 28.73 0.55
C VAL A 95 8.90 28.97 1.29
N LYS A 96 8.97 30.10 1.99
CA LYS A 96 10.12 30.43 2.83
C LYS A 96 9.84 30.04 4.27
N ASP A 97 10.67 29.18 4.84
CA ASP A 97 10.68 28.93 6.28
C ASP A 97 11.40 30.10 6.97
N LYS A 98 10.68 30.85 7.81
CA LYS A 98 11.21 32.03 8.50
C LYS A 98 12.18 31.66 9.62
N SER A 99 12.17 30.41 10.09
CA SER A 99 13.04 29.96 11.18
C SER A 99 14.52 29.92 10.77
N ASN A 100 14.81 29.56 9.52
CA ASN A 100 16.17 29.41 9.01
C ASN A 100 16.40 30.08 7.65
N GLY A 101 15.36 30.65 7.04
CA GLY A 101 15.42 31.35 5.76
C GLY A 101 15.46 30.44 4.54
N HIS A 102 15.34 29.12 4.70
CA HIS A 102 15.32 28.19 3.58
C HIS A 102 14.11 28.42 2.69
N LEU A 103 14.30 28.23 1.38
CA LEU A 103 13.31 28.49 0.36
C LEU A 103 13.00 27.20 -0.39
N TRP A 104 11.77 26.73 -0.26
CA TRP A 104 11.23 25.61 -1.04
C TRP A 104 10.61 26.15 -2.32
N GLU A 105 11.17 25.80 -3.47
CA GLU A 105 10.72 26.32 -4.77
C GLU A 105 9.98 25.24 -5.57
N SER A 106 8.95 25.64 -6.31
CA SER A 106 8.22 24.76 -7.24
C SER A 106 8.91 24.60 -8.60
N ALA A 107 9.94 25.40 -8.87
CA ALA A 107 10.63 25.47 -10.15
C ALA A 107 12.15 25.44 -9.92
N VAL A 108 12.84 24.48 -10.56
CA VAL A 108 14.29 24.28 -10.40
C VAL A 108 15.04 25.07 -11.47
N PRO A 109 15.96 25.99 -11.12
CA PRO A 109 16.68 26.80 -12.09
C PRO A 109 17.30 25.96 -13.22
N GLN A 110 17.10 26.34 -14.49
CA GLN A 110 17.56 25.55 -15.65
C GLN A 110 19.06 25.21 -15.64
N LYS A 111 19.90 26.07 -15.05
CA LYS A 111 21.35 25.85 -14.90
C LYS A 111 21.71 24.66 -14.00
N GLU A 112 20.75 24.17 -13.21
CA GLU A 112 20.89 23.05 -12.26
C GLU A 112 20.31 21.75 -12.83
N VAL A 113 19.71 21.81 -14.03
CA VAL A 113 19.12 20.67 -14.73
C VAL A 113 20.15 20.10 -15.71
N SER A 114 20.49 18.83 -15.51
CA SER A 114 21.12 17.99 -16.53
C SER A 114 20.03 17.09 -17.10
N ALA A 115 19.66 17.34 -18.36
CA ALA A 115 18.81 16.45 -19.14
C ALA A 115 19.58 16.13 -20.42
N ASP A 116 19.82 14.85 -20.69
CA ASP A 116 20.51 14.38 -21.91
C ASP A 116 19.64 14.68 -23.16
N GLY A 117 19.64 15.96 -23.59
CA GLY A 117 19.13 16.38 -24.89
C GLY A 117 17.61 16.46 -25.07
N ASN A 118 16.80 16.41 -24.01
CA ASN A 118 15.34 16.51 -24.14
C ASN A 118 14.79 17.84 -23.59
N GLU A 119 14.40 18.74 -24.49
CA GLU A 119 13.84 20.06 -24.18
C GLU A 119 12.55 19.97 -23.33
N LEU A 120 11.78 18.90 -23.46
CA LEU A 120 10.55 18.65 -22.69
C LEU A 120 10.83 18.52 -21.19
N TRP A 121 11.92 17.84 -20.81
CA TRP A 121 12.30 17.64 -19.41
C TRP A 121 12.96 18.86 -18.79
N THR A 122 13.69 19.64 -19.61
CA THR A 122 14.23 20.94 -19.16
C THR A 122 13.11 21.94 -18.89
N ALA A 123 12.11 22.04 -19.78
CA ALA A 123 10.92 22.88 -19.56
C ALA A 123 10.06 22.40 -18.39
N SER A 124 9.94 21.07 -18.21
CA SER A 124 9.21 20.42 -17.11
C SER A 124 9.70 20.88 -15.74
N SER A 125 11.01 21.13 -15.55
CA SER A 125 11.59 21.62 -14.30
C SER A 125 11.06 22.99 -13.82
N GLN A 126 10.46 23.78 -14.71
CA GLN A 126 9.85 25.08 -14.41
C GLN A 126 8.32 25.00 -14.27
N SER A 127 7.74 23.81 -14.32
CA SER A 127 6.29 23.64 -14.40
C SER A 127 5.62 23.59 -13.03
N ILE A 128 4.53 24.37 -12.86
CA ILE A 128 3.71 24.37 -11.65
C ILE A 128 2.76 23.17 -11.59
N PHE A 129 2.43 22.56 -12.74
CA PHE A 129 1.71 21.30 -12.84
C PHE A 129 2.15 20.49 -14.07
N HIS A 130 2.03 19.17 -13.97
CA HIS A 130 1.91 18.28 -15.13
C HIS A 130 0.45 17.88 -15.33
N LEU A 131 0.08 17.62 -16.57
CA LEU A 131 -1.28 17.26 -16.96
C LEU A 131 -1.24 16.08 -17.93
N THR A 132 -2.02 15.05 -17.62
CA THR A 132 -2.24 13.90 -18.50
C THR A 132 -3.63 13.99 -19.08
N PHE A 133 -3.75 13.87 -20.40
CA PHE A 133 -5.03 13.92 -21.12
C PHE A 133 -5.10 12.86 -22.21
N ALA A 134 -6.30 12.60 -22.72
CA ALA A 134 -6.52 11.66 -23.82
C ALA A 134 -7.57 12.19 -24.79
N ASP A 135 -7.47 11.81 -26.05
CA ASP A 135 -8.55 12.01 -27.02
C ASP A 135 -9.52 10.80 -26.95
N PRO A 136 -10.77 11.00 -26.50
CA PRO A 136 -11.74 9.91 -26.36
C PRO A 136 -12.14 9.25 -27.70
N ASP A 137 -11.98 9.97 -28.81
CA ASP A 137 -12.39 9.53 -30.14
C ASP A 137 -11.38 8.54 -30.77
N LEU A 138 -10.15 8.45 -30.24
CA LEU A 138 -9.14 7.52 -30.73
C LEU A 138 -9.54 6.06 -30.50
N PRO A 139 -9.26 5.12 -31.44
CA PRO A 139 -9.68 3.72 -31.32
C PRO A 139 -9.17 2.99 -30.07
N ALA A 140 -8.02 3.40 -29.54
CA ALA A 140 -7.44 2.93 -28.28
C ALA A 140 -7.07 4.14 -27.42
N LEU A 141 -7.05 3.96 -26.11
CA LEU A 141 -6.55 4.99 -25.19
C LEU A 141 -5.07 5.23 -25.45
N GLU A 142 -4.78 6.44 -25.87
CA GLU A 142 -3.43 7.00 -25.95
C GLU A 142 -3.42 8.22 -25.05
N THR A 143 -2.70 8.14 -23.94
CA THR A 143 -2.50 9.27 -23.03
C THR A 143 -1.35 10.13 -23.55
N GLN A 144 -1.56 11.44 -23.47
CA GLN A 144 -0.55 12.46 -23.75
C GLN A 144 -0.25 13.20 -22.45
N GLU A 145 1.03 13.48 -22.24
CA GLU A 145 1.50 14.29 -21.11
C GLU A 145 1.91 15.67 -21.61
N THR A 146 1.57 16.70 -20.84
CA THR A 146 2.06 18.06 -21.03
C THR A 146 2.29 18.72 -19.68
N ASN A 147 2.76 19.95 -19.68
CA ASN A 147 3.04 20.71 -18.49
C ASN A 147 2.78 22.20 -18.69
N SER A 148 2.72 22.95 -17.59
CA SER A 148 2.42 24.37 -17.64
C SER A 148 3.45 25.19 -18.42
N ALA A 149 4.73 24.77 -18.45
CA ALA A 149 5.77 25.49 -19.19
C ALA A 149 5.61 25.38 -20.71
N LEU A 150 5.18 24.21 -21.21
CA LEU A 150 4.88 23.98 -22.62
C LEU A 150 3.55 24.61 -23.04
N GLU A 151 2.51 24.49 -22.21
CA GLU A 151 1.18 25.00 -22.54
C GLU A 151 1.06 26.52 -22.41
N ARG A 152 1.91 27.16 -21.60
CA ARG A 152 1.90 28.60 -21.33
C ARG A 152 0.47 29.12 -21.08
N PRO A 153 -0.22 28.60 -20.04
CA PRO A 153 -1.63 28.88 -19.81
C PRO A 153 -1.88 30.37 -19.60
N GLU A 154 -3.07 30.83 -20.00
CA GLU A 154 -3.56 32.13 -19.57
C GLU A 154 -3.92 32.04 -18.08
N MET A 155 -3.35 32.95 -17.28
CA MET A 155 -3.48 32.91 -15.83
C MET A 155 -4.31 34.07 -15.31
N LYS A 156 -5.24 33.79 -14.40
CA LYS A 156 -5.94 34.81 -13.63
C LYS A 156 -5.88 34.50 -12.14
N THR A 157 -5.30 35.42 -11.38
CA THR A 157 -5.14 35.27 -9.94
C THR A 157 -6.27 35.94 -9.16
N THR A 158 -6.73 35.28 -8.10
CA THR A 158 -7.67 35.85 -7.11
C THR A 158 -7.06 35.70 -5.71
N PRO A 159 -6.96 36.78 -4.91
CA PRO A 159 -6.51 36.65 -3.52
C PRO A 159 -7.42 35.72 -2.71
N LEU A 160 -6.82 34.91 -1.83
CA LEU A 160 -7.52 34.12 -0.82
C LEU A 160 -7.07 34.54 0.56
N ASP A 161 -7.84 34.22 1.59
CA ASP A 161 -7.36 34.31 2.97
C ASP A 161 -6.12 33.43 3.12
N ASN A 162 -5.01 34.04 3.56
CA ASN A 162 -3.68 33.42 3.66
C ASN A 162 -3.23 32.69 2.39
N GLY A 163 -3.60 33.17 1.20
CA GLY A 163 -3.27 32.45 -0.02
C GLY A 163 -3.62 33.15 -1.32
N ILE A 164 -3.57 32.36 -2.39
CA ILE A 164 -3.89 32.79 -3.75
C ILE A 164 -4.57 31.64 -4.51
N SER A 165 -5.58 31.98 -5.31
CA SER A 165 -6.17 31.08 -6.31
C SER A 165 -5.66 31.49 -7.68
N VAL A 166 -5.22 30.53 -8.48
CA VAL A 166 -4.81 30.74 -9.87
C VAL A 166 -5.73 29.93 -10.77
N HIS A 167 -6.49 30.62 -11.60
CA HIS A 167 -7.24 30.02 -12.70
C HIS A 167 -6.32 29.86 -13.90
N TYR A 168 -6.20 28.64 -14.42
CA TYR A 168 -5.45 28.33 -15.64
C TYR A 168 -6.41 28.01 -16.77
N GLU A 169 -6.30 28.74 -17.87
CA GLU A 169 -6.93 28.40 -19.14
C GLU A 169 -5.84 27.91 -20.10
N LEU A 170 -6.06 26.75 -20.72
CA LEU A 170 -5.16 26.11 -21.68
C LEU A 170 -5.83 26.17 -23.06
N PRO A 171 -5.64 27.24 -23.86
CA PRO A 171 -6.40 27.46 -25.08
C PRO A 171 -6.23 26.34 -26.12
N ARG A 172 -5.03 25.76 -26.21
CA ARG A 172 -4.70 24.66 -27.12
C ARG A 172 -5.54 23.41 -26.81
N LEU A 173 -5.66 23.08 -25.53
CA LEU A 173 -6.43 21.93 -25.05
C LEU A 173 -7.92 22.23 -24.89
N LYS A 174 -8.28 23.52 -24.81
CA LYS A 174 -9.62 24.02 -24.44
C LYS A 174 -10.04 23.45 -23.08
N MET A 175 -9.13 23.53 -22.12
CA MET A 175 -9.29 23.07 -20.76
C MET A 175 -9.05 24.23 -19.80
N SER A 176 -9.72 24.21 -18.65
CA SER A 176 -9.37 25.07 -17.52
C SER A 176 -9.66 24.45 -16.18
N PHE A 177 -8.94 24.91 -15.16
CA PHE A 177 -9.11 24.52 -13.77
C PHE A 177 -8.46 25.57 -12.86
N ASP A 178 -8.82 25.52 -11.58
CA ASP A 178 -8.25 26.37 -10.54
C ASP A 178 -7.26 25.58 -9.69
N MET A 179 -6.17 26.22 -9.25
CA MET A 179 -5.33 25.74 -8.15
C MET A 179 -5.32 26.79 -7.03
N ASN A 180 -5.64 26.36 -5.81
CA ASN A 180 -5.63 27.18 -4.61
C ASN A 180 -4.41 26.84 -3.77
N PHE A 181 -3.63 27.86 -3.41
CA PHE A 181 -2.48 27.75 -2.51
C PHE A 181 -2.78 28.53 -1.24
N ARG A 182 -2.79 27.87 -0.08
CA ARG A 182 -3.07 28.51 1.22
C ARG A 182 -2.06 28.10 2.26
N LEU A 183 -1.62 29.04 3.08
CA LEU A 183 -0.88 28.73 4.28
C LEU A 183 -1.83 28.43 5.44
N LYS A 184 -1.54 27.36 6.17
CA LYS A 184 -2.19 26.98 7.41
C LYS A 184 -1.10 26.63 8.41
N ASP A 185 -0.87 27.50 9.39
CA ASP A 185 0.18 27.39 10.40
C ASP A 185 1.57 27.16 9.80
N ASP A 186 2.08 25.93 9.87
CA ASP A 186 3.37 25.47 9.35
C ASP A 186 3.27 24.64 8.07
N ALA A 187 2.13 24.71 7.39
CA ALA A 187 1.86 23.98 6.16
C ALA A 187 1.41 24.86 4.99
N LEU A 188 1.69 24.36 3.79
CA LEU A 188 1.07 24.81 2.53
C LEU A 188 0.03 23.78 2.10
N GLU A 189 -1.22 24.20 1.92
CA GLU A 189 -2.27 23.41 1.28
C GLU A 189 -2.42 23.81 -0.18
N VAL A 190 -2.37 22.81 -1.07
CA VAL A 190 -2.59 22.94 -2.51
C VAL A 190 -3.87 22.17 -2.85
N THR A 191 -4.92 22.90 -3.22
CA THR A 191 -6.22 22.32 -3.56
C THR A 191 -6.56 22.57 -5.02
N ILE A 192 -7.02 21.54 -5.72
CA ILE A 192 -7.65 21.65 -7.03
C ILE A 192 -9.14 21.36 -6.84
N PRO A 193 -10.02 22.38 -6.89
CA PRO A 193 -11.45 22.15 -6.78
C PRO A 193 -11.96 21.38 -8.00
N GLY A 194 -12.52 20.19 -7.82
CA GLY A 194 -12.96 19.35 -8.94
C GLY A 194 -14.12 20.00 -9.73
N ALA A 195 -14.91 20.84 -9.06
CA ALA A 195 -15.95 21.65 -9.68
C ALA A 195 -15.40 22.77 -10.60
N SER A 196 -14.12 23.15 -10.50
CA SER A 196 -13.49 24.15 -11.38
C SER A 196 -13.15 23.58 -12.76
N ILE A 197 -12.95 22.25 -12.86
CA ILE A 197 -12.41 21.61 -14.06
C ILE A 197 -13.42 21.71 -15.22
N ARG A 198 -12.92 22.24 -16.33
CA ARG A 198 -13.59 22.31 -17.64
C ARG A 198 -12.67 21.65 -18.66
N GLU A 199 -13.26 20.82 -19.50
CA GLU A 199 -12.56 20.12 -20.58
C GLU A 199 -13.34 20.25 -21.88
N SER A 200 -12.67 19.92 -22.98
CA SER A 200 -13.27 19.95 -24.30
C SER A 200 -13.80 18.58 -24.70
N LYS A 201 -14.42 18.50 -25.88
CA LYS A 201 -14.91 17.21 -26.40
C LYS A 201 -13.78 16.27 -26.84
N ASN A 202 -12.62 16.81 -27.21
CA ASN A 202 -11.55 16.09 -27.88
C ASN A 202 -10.28 15.93 -27.02
N ASN A 203 -10.23 16.60 -25.88
CA ASN A 203 -9.18 16.41 -24.89
C ASN A 203 -9.88 16.20 -23.56
N TRP A 204 -9.78 15.00 -23.01
CA TRP A 204 -10.33 14.62 -21.71
C TRP A 204 -9.22 14.58 -20.68
N LEU A 205 -9.45 15.20 -19.53
CA LEU A 205 -8.50 15.18 -18.43
C LEU A 205 -8.45 13.78 -17.83
N MET A 206 -7.23 13.26 -17.65
CA MET A 206 -6.96 12.01 -16.95
C MET A 206 -6.44 12.27 -15.54
N ALA A 207 -5.38 13.07 -15.41
CA ALA A 207 -4.76 13.36 -14.12
C ALA A 207 -4.02 14.71 -14.13
N ILE A 208 -3.82 15.27 -12.94
CA ILE A 208 -2.99 16.46 -12.71
C ILE A 208 -1.97 16.14 -11.62
N SER A 209 -0.69 16.38 -11.87
CA SER A 209 0.35 16.36 -10.83
C SER A 209 0.71 17.79 -10.47
N PRO A 210 0.18 18.35 -9.37
CA PRO A 210 0.55 19.70 -8.93
C PRO A 210 1.95 19.67 -8.29
N LEU A 211 2.71 20.74 -8.50
CA LEU A 211 4.02 20.95 -7.89
C LEU A 211 5.02 19.78 -8.10
N PRO A 212 5.18 19.22 -9.32
CA PRO A 212 5.96 17.98 -9.54
C PRO A 212 7.46 18.10 -9.24
N PHE A 213 7.99 19.32 -9.11
CA PHE A 213 9.38 19.61 -8.78
C PHE A 213 9.56 20.35 -7.44
N PHE A 214 8.51 20.41 -6.62
CA PHE A 214 8.59 21.16 -5.37
C PHE A 214 9.59 20.56 -4.40
N GLY A 215 10.64 21.33 -4.08
CA GLY A 215 11.75 20.86 -3.26
C GLY A 215 12.62 19.78 -3.91
N ALA A 216 12.58 19.65 -5.24
CA ALA A 216 13.42 18.72 -5.98
C ALA A 216 14.92 18.94 -5.65
N ALA A 217 15.65 17.84 -5.50
CA ALA A 217 17.03 17.86 -5.04
C ALA A 217 17.98 17.32 -6.10
N THR A 218 19.12 18.00 -6.25
CA THR A 218 20.20 17.60 -7.15
C THR A 218 21.06 16.49 -6.53
N ASP A 219 21.87 15.87 -7.38
CA ASP A 219 22.93 14.93 -6.98
C ASP A 219 23.97 15.50 -6.00
N ARG A 220 24.08 16.83 -5.92
CA ARG A 220 25.06 17.51 -5.07
C ARG A 220 24.50 17.80 -3.68
N ASP A 221 23.18 17.82 -3.56
CA ASP A 221 22.52 18.03 -2.28
C ASP A 221 22.75 16.86 -1.33
N GLN A 222 22.56 17.12 -0.04
CA GLN A 222 22.64 16.11 1.01
C GLN A 222 21.24 15.87 1.54
N GLY A 223 20.77 14.63 1.52
CA GLY A 223 19.39 14.36 1.89
C GLY A 223 18.88 13.04 1.36
N TYR A 224 17.56 12.89 1.42
CA TYR A 224 16.86 11.70 0.98
C TYR A 224 15.39 12.00 0.69
N SER A 225 14.76 11.15 -0.10
CA SER A 225 13.31 11.08 -0.26
C SER A 225 12.75 9.90 0.52
N VAL A 226 11.52 10.05 1.03
CA VAL A 226 10.75 8.97 1.64
C VAL A 226 9.41 8.78 0.92
N TYR A 227 9.02 7.52 0.75
CA TYR A 227 7.79 7.14 0.08
C TYR A 227 7.21 5.87 0.73
N PRO A 228 5.88 5.65 0.66
CA PRO A 228 5.19 4.67 1.48
C PRO A 228 5.20 3.29 0.80
N ASP A 229 6.37 2.84 0.37
CA ASP A 229 6.55 1.49 -0.15
C ASP A 229 6.65 0.49 1.02
N GLY A 230 5.61 -0.34 1.16
CA GLY A 230 5.52 -1.31 2.25
C GLY A 230 5.51 -0.66 3.63
N SER A 231 6.50 -0.99 4.47
CA SER A 231 6.66 -0.35 5.79
C SER A 231 7.10 1.12 5.71
N GLY A 232 7.63 1.53 4.55
CA GLY A 232 8.31 2.79 4.31
C GLY A 232 9.66 2.54 3.66
N ALA A 233 10.01 3.38 2.69
CA ALA A 233 11.28 3.31 1.98
C ALA A 233 11.96 4.68 1.95
N LEU A 234 13.30 4.64 1.94
CA LEU A 234 14.16 5.81 1.89
C LEU A 234 15.18 5.66 0.75
N SER A 235 15.32 6.71 -0.05
CA SER A 235 16.34 6.80 -1.11
C SER A 235 17.21 8.04 -0.89
N THR A 236 18.52 7.83 -0.73
CA THR A 236 19.49 8.91 -0.50
C THR A 236 19.93 9.55 -1.81
N PHE A 237 20.18 10.86 -1.78
CA PHE A 237 20.70 11.57 -2.97
C PHE A 237 22.16 11.20 -3.20
N LYS A 238 22.50 10.82 -4.43
CA LYS A 238 23.82 10.29 -4.78
C LYS A 238 24.37 11.04 -5.98
N ARG A 239 25.66 11.36 -5.94
CA ARG A 239 26.40 11.89 -7.10
C ARG A 239 26.61 10.89 -8.22
N ILE A 240 26.51 9.61 -7.91
CA ILE A 240 26.73 8.51 -8.85
C ILE A 240 25.59 7.54 -8.64
N HIS A 241 24.76 7.41 -9.67
CA HIS A 241 23.64 6.50 -9.74
C HIS A 241 23.57 5.89 -11.14
N PRO A 242 22.93 4.73 -11.33
CA PRO A 242 22.60 4.24 -12.66
C PRO A 242 21.45 5.05 -13.27
N THR A 243 21.20 4.84 -14.58
CA THR A 243 19.93 5.23 -15.20
C THR A 243 18.84 4.27 -14.75
N TYR A 244 17.70 4.80 -14.34
CA TYR A 244 16.54 4.03 -13.92
C TYR A 244 15.48 4.03 -15.02
N LEU A 245 14.85 2.87 -15.24
CA LEU A 245 13.79 2.72 -16.25
C LEU A 245 12.41 3.08 -15.74
N ASN A 246 12.17 2.90 -14.43
CA ASN A 246 10.86 3.11 -13.82
C ASN A 246 11.02 3.92 -12.52
N PRO A 247 10.09 4.83 -12.23
CA PRO A 247 9.99 5.46 -10.92
C PRO A 247 9.27 4.52 -9.95
N TYR A 248 9.18 4.92 -8.68
CA TYR A 248 8.12 4.44 -7.82
C TYR A 248 6.83 5.19 -8.18
N ARG A 249 5.76 4.45 -8.47
CA ARG A 249 4.41 5.00 -8.68
C ARG A 249 3.40 4.03 -8.08
N ALA A 250 2.77 4.40 -6.98
CA ALA A 250 1.79 3.56 -6.31
C ALA A 250 0.46 4.31 -6.12
N SER A 251 -0.64 3.65 -6.47
CA SER A 251 -1.98 4.11 -6.12
C SER A 251 -2.15 4.04 -4.60
N VAL A 252 -2.60 5.15 -4.02
CA VAL A 252 -2.95 5.22 -2.60
C VAL A 252 -4.01 4.16 -2.33
N TYR A 253 -3.88 3.39 -1.27
CA TYR A 253 -4.78 2.29 -0.87
C TYR A 253 -4.91 1.10 -1.84
N GLY A 254 -4.07 1.04 -2.88
CA GLY A 254 -4.05 -0.06 -3.84
C GLY A 254 -4.53 0.35 -5.24
N PRO A 255 -4.38 -0.55 -6.23
CA PRO A 255 -4.66 -0.24 -7.63
C PRO A 255 -6.14 -0.03 -7.91
N ASP A 256 -6.44 0.85 -8.88
CA ASP A 256 -7.82 1.16 -9.29
C ASP A 256 -8.57 -0.05 -9.88
N THR A 257 -7.84 -0.99 -10.48
CA THR A 257 -8.39 -2.21 -11.08
C THR A 257 -7.96 -3.44 -10.31
N ILE A 258 -8.91 -4.35 -10.11
CA ILE A 258 -8.63 -5.66 -9.54
C ILE A 258 -8.05 -6.55 -10.65
N ASP A 259 -6.76 -6.84 -10.57
CA ASP A 259 -6.10 -7.81 -11.46
C ASP A 259 -5.69 -9.07 -10.70
N PHE A 260 -6.52 -10.11 -10.82
CA PHE A 260 -6.25 -11.44 -10.24
C PHE A 260 -5.02 -12.14 -10.84
N ASN A 261 -4.53 -11.70 -11.99
CA ASN A 261 -3.39 -12.31 -12.67
C ASN A 261 -2.09 -11.55 -12.43
N SER A 262 -2.13 -10.45 -11.67
CA SER A 262 -0.96 -9.66 -11.33
C SER A 262 0.03 -10.50 -10.53
N MET A 263 1.27 -10.54 -11.02
CA MET A 263 2.42 -11.10 -10.29
C MET A 263 3.32 -9.99 -9.76
N THR A 264 2.82 -8.75 -9.69
CA THR A 264 3.63 -7.62 -9.24
C THR A 264 3.96 -7.79 -7.76
N ARG A 265 5.22 -7.52 -7.42
CA ARG A 265 5.69 -7.47 -6.03
C ARG A 265 5.48 -6.11 -5.37
N GLN A 266 4.84 -5.19 -6.08
CA GLN A 266 4.66 -3.83 -5.62
C GLN A 266 3.68 -3.80 -4.45
N MET A 267 4.12 -3.25 -3.32
CA MET A 267 3.28 -3.02 -2.17
C MET A 267 2.44 -1.75 -2.35
N ASN A 268 1.24 -1.76 -1.76
CA ASN A 268 0.35 -0.60 -1.79
C ASN A 268 0.96 0.58 -1.03
N ALA A 269 0.68 1.80 -1.50
CA ALA A 269 0.81 2.99 -0.68
C ALA A 269 -0.31 3.00 0.37
N MET A 270 -0.09 2.33 1.50
CA MET A 270 -1.10 2.17 2.56
C MET A 270 -1.43 3.49 3.27
N LEU A 271 -0.50 4.45 3.25
CA LEU A 271 -0.69 5.81 3.76
C LEU A 271 -0.49 6.83 2.63
N PRO A 272 -1.35 7.86 2.52
CA PRO A 272 -1.28 8.90 1.49
C PRO A 272 -0.19 9.94 1.77
N ILE A 273 1.04 9.52 2.10
CA ILE A 273 2.14 10.39 2.52
C ILE A 273 3.42 10.17 1.74
N PHE A 274 4.20 11.23 1.58
CA PHE A 274 5.53 11.21 0.99
C PHE A 274 6.37 12.36 1.57
N GLY A 275 7.68 12.37 1.37
CA GLY A 275 8.49 13.45 1.93
C GLY A 275 9.88 13.55 1.35
N GLN A 276 10.51 14.70 1.58
CA GLN A 276 11.86 14.97 1.14
C GLN A 276 12.63 15.73 2.21
N LYS A 277 13.90 15.36 2.42
CA LYS A 277 14.86 16.07 3.26
C LYS A 277 15.99 16.61 2.38
N VAL A 278 16.30 17.89 2.51
CA VAL A 278 17.42 18.59 1.86
C VAL A 278 18.19 19.40 2.91
N GLY A 279 19.41 18.98 3.22
CA GLY A 279 20.21 19.54 4.31
C GLY A 279 19.49 19.40 5.65
N ASP A 280 19.31 20.52 6.34
CA ASP A 280 18.59 20.63 7.63
C ASP A 280 17.14 21.07 7.43
N ASN A 281 16.55 20.78 6.27
CA ASN A 281 15.18 21.12 5.93
C ASN A 281 14.47 19.87 5.42
N ALA A 282 13.20 19.73 5.74
CA ALA A 282 12.38 18.67 5.21
C ALA A 282 10.93 19.13 5.01
N PHE A 283 10.18 18.37 4.23
CA PHE A 283 8.72 18.44 4.24
C PHE A 283 8.10 17.05 4.23
N LEU A 284 6.91 16.96 4.79
CA LEU A 284 5.96 15.88 4.57
C LEU A 284 4.83 16.37 3.66
N GLY A 285 4.64 15.73 2.51
CA GLY A 285 3.42 15.83 1.72
C GLY A 285 2.40 14.78 2.19
N MET A 286 1.17 15.19 2.42
CA MET A 286 0.05 14.30 2.72
C MET A 286 -1.17 14.68 1.87
N ILE A 287 -1.86 13.69 1.29
CA ILE A 287 -3.12 13.92 0.57
C ILE A 287 -4.24 13.85 1.61
N THR A 288 -4.93 14.99 1.82
CA THR A 288 -5.95 15.13 2.88
C THR A 288 -7.38 15.10 2.35
N GLU A 289 -7.55 15.19 1.03
CA GLU A 289 -8.82 15.10 0.32
C GLU A 289 -8.56 14.54 -1.09
N GLY A 290 -9.42 13.65 -1.57
CA GLY A 290 -9.26 12.98 -2.87
C GLY A 290 -8.22 11.85 -2.86
N GLU A 291 -7.82 11.36 -1.69
CA GLU A 291 -6.77 10.34 -1.55
C GLU A 291 -7.14 8.99 -2.18
N TYR A 292 -8.43 8.70 -2.36
CA TYR A 292 -8.93 7.48 -2.99
C TYR A 292 -8.73 7.45 -4.51
N ASP A 293 -8.46 8.59 -5.13
CA ASP A 293 -8.22 8.71 -6.56
C ASP A 293 -6.88 9.44 -6.79
N ALA A 294 -5.82 8.96 -6.12
CA ALA A 294 -4.49 9.54 -6.22
C ALA A 294 -3.35 8.50 -6.24
N ASN A 295 -2.22 8.90 -6.81
CA ASN A 295 -0.98 8.14 -6.81
C ASN A 295 0.14 8.94 -6.11
N ILE A 296 1.06 8.22 -5.47
CA ILE A 296 2.32 8.78 -4.96
C ILE A 296 3.43 8.41 -5.91
N LEU A 297 4.27 9.38 -6.24
CA LEU A 297 5.39 9.22 -7.16
C LEU A 297 6.70 9.59 -6.48
N PHE A 298 7.69 8.71 -6.61
CA PHE A 298 9.08 9.05 -6.36
C PHE A 298 9.90 8.75 -7.61
N SER A 299 10.51 9.79 -8.16
CA SER A 299 11.40 9.76 -9.31
C SER A 299 12.82 10.01 -8.82
N PRO A 300 13.70 9.00 -8.74
CA PRO A 300 15.08 9.21 -8.35
C PRO A 300 15.84 9.98 -9.45
N SER A 301 16.93 10.63 -9.06
CA SER A 301 17.91 11.12 -10.05
C SER A 301 18.37 9.98 -10.96
N GLY A 302 18.48 10.25 -12.26
CA GLY A 302 18.73 9.24 -13.29
C GLY A 302 17.47 8.56 -13.84
N TYR A 303 16.28 8.93 -13.37
CA TYR A 303 15.01 8.66 -14.06
C TYR A 303 14.60 9.90 -14.86
N LEU A 304 14.86 9.86 -16.18
CA LEU A 304 14.60 10.89 -17.19
C LEU A 304 15.36 12.22 -17.02
N ILE A 305 15.67 12.61 -15.78
CA ILE A 305 16.38 13.83 -15.40
C ILE A 305 17.20 13.57 -14.12
N ASP A 306 18.33 14.25 -13.97
CA ASP A 306 19.21 14.11 -12.80
C ASP A 306 18.72 14.94 -11.58
N LEU A 307 17.47 14.70 -11.19
CA LEU A 307 16.83 15.30 -10.02
C LEU A 307 16.01 14.26 -9.26
N ASN A 308 16.15 14.26 -7.93
CA ASN A 308 15.32 13.49 -7.02
C ASN A 308 14.03 14.26 -6.73
N ARG A 309 12.88 13.68 -7.10
CA ARG A 309 11.57 14.32 -7.04
C ARG A 309 10.57 13.40 -6.38
N VAL A 310 9.78 13.93 -5.48
CA VAL A 310 8.68 13.22 -4.84
C VAL A 310 7.43 14.07 -4.86
N SER A 311 6.32 13.51 -5.31
CA SER A 311 5.07 14.24 -5.52
C SER A 311 3.87 13.29 -5.52
N SER A 312 2.70 13.83 -5.84
CA SER A 312 1.49 13.05 -6.11
C SER A 312 0.90 13.37 -7.47
N GLU A 313 0.14 12.42 -8.01
CA GLU A 313 -0.69 12.57 -9.20
C GLU A 313 -2.15 12.38 -8.79
N LEU A 314 -2.98 13.37 -9.08
CA LEU A 314 -4.39 13.42 -8.72
C LEU A 314 -5.21 12.94 -9.93
N VAL A 315 -5.93 11.83 -9.78
CA VAL A 315 -6.64 11.15 -10.86
C VAL A 315 -8.06 11.72 -10.96
N TYR A 316 -8.38 12.26 -12.14
CA TYR A 316 -9.70 12.80 -12.43
C TYR A 316 -10.52 11.92 -13.39
N ARG A 317 -9.87 10.92 -14.01
CA ARG A 317 -10.52 9.96 -14.89
C ARG A 317 -9.69 8.70 -15.00
N ARG A 318 -10.33 7.54 -14.86
CA ARG A 318 -9.70 6.23 -15.04
C ARG A 318 -9.80 5.73 -16.47
N ASP A 319 -9.06 4.66 -16.73
CA ASP A 319 -9.22 3.84 -17.91
C ASP A 319 -10.02 2.56 -17.61
N TYR A 320 -10.54 1.94 -18.67
CA TYR A 320 -11.18 0.63 -18.60
C TYR A 320 -11.02 -0.16 -19.89
N GLU A 321 -11.13 -1.48 -19.81
CA GLU A 321 -11.06 -2.36 -20.97
C GLU A 321 -12.41 -2.51 -21.67
N ALA A 322 -12.57 -1.91 -22.85
CA ALA A 322 -13.72 -2.06 -23.72
C ALA A 322 -13.51 -3.18 -24.76
N VAL A 323 -14.59 -3.89 -25.10
CA VAL A 323 -14.58 -4.91 -26.16
C VAL A 323 -14.71 -4.24 -27.53
N LYS A 324 -13.73 -4.48 -28.41
CA LYS A 324 -13.77 -4.09 -29.82
C LYS A 324 -14.73 -4.98 -30.61
N LYS A 325 -15.13 -4.53 -31.81
CA LYS A 325 -16.04 -5.29 -32.71
C LYS A 325 -15.47 -6.65 -33.15
N ASP A 326 -14.14 -6.81 -33.16
CA ASP A 326 -13.44 -8.05 -33.48
C ASP A 326 -13.28 -9.00 -32.27
N GLY A 327 -13.76 -8.59 -31.09
CA GLY A 327 -13.68 -9.35 -29.84
C GLY A 327 -12.42 -9.07 -29.01
N ASN A 328 -11.47 -8.27 -29.51
CA ASN A 328 -10.28 -7.90 -28.75
C ASN A 328 -10.58 -6.82 -27.71
N LEU A 329 -9.80 -6.77 -26.63
CA LEU A 329 -9.93 -5.71 -25.62
C LEU A 329 -9.11 -4.48 -26.01
N THR A 330 -9.59 -3.30 -25.62
CA THR A 330 -8.90 -2.02 -25.78
C THR A 330 -9.13 -1.15 -24.59
N LYS A 331 -8.10 -0.45 -24.12
CA LYS A 331 -8.28 0.57 -23.11
C LYS A 331 -9.04 1.77 -23.68
N LYS A 332 -9.93 2.33 -22.87
CA LYS A 332 -10.68 3.56 -23.13
C LYS A 332 -10.73 4.40 -21.86
N PRO A 333 -10.75 5.73 -21.97
CA PRO A 333 -11.00 6.57 -20.81
C PRO A 333 -12.48 6.44 -20.40
N GLU A 334 -12.76 6.43 -19.10
CA GLU A 334 -14.13 6.49 -18.59
C GLU A 334 -14.81 7.80 -19.04
N LYS A 335 -16.14 7.77 -19.18
CA LYS A 335 -16.88 8.92 -19.71
C LYS A 335 -17.02 10.05 -18.70
N ASP A 336 -17.21 9.72 -17.44
CA ASP A 336 -17.51 10.70 -16.40
C ASP A 336 -16.21 11.17 -15.75
N LEU A 337 -16.15 12.47 -15.48
CA LEU A 337 -15.06 13.11 -14.76
C LEU A 337 -15.33 13.02 -13.25
N ILE A 338 -14.32 12.64 -12.48
CA ILE A 338 -14.28 12.74 -11.02
C ILE A 338 -14.28 14.24 -10.68
N ARG A 339 -15.27 14.69 -9.90
CA ARG A 339 -15.49 16.13 -9.60
C ARG A 339 -15.20 16.48 -8.14
N GLU A 340 -14.58 15.57 -7.42
CA GLU A 340 -14.11 15.67 -6.06
C GLU A 340 -12.91 16.62 -5.99
N ASP A 341 -12.87 17.41 -4.91
CA ASP A 341 -11.73 18.25 -4.60
C ASP A 341 -10.54 17.36 -4.23
N HIS A 342 -9.35 17.77 -4.61
CA HIS A 342 -8.12 17.10 -4.22
C HIS A 342 -7.21 18.09 -3.52
N THR A 343 -6.74 17.73 -2.33
CA THR A 343 -5.92 18.60 -1.48
C THR A 343 -4.66 17.89 -1.02
N ILE A 344 -3.50 18.49 -1.29
CA ILE A 344 -2.20 18.08 -0.77
C ILE A 344 -1.74 19.10 0.25
N ARG A 345 -1.38 18.64 1.46
CA ARG A 345 -0.79 19.46 2.51
C ARG A 345 0.69 19.15 2.64
N TYR A 346 1.53 20.17 2.51
CA TYR A 346 2.98 20.11 2.74
C TYR A 346 3.30 20.71 4.11
N VAL A 347 3.67 19.88 5.08
CA VAL A 347 4.11 20.30 6.42
C VAL A 347 5.62 20.44 6.41
N PHE A 348 6.13 21.63 6.76
CA PHE A 348 7.57 21.92 6.72
C PHE A 348 8.25 21.61 8.05
N LEU A 349 9.48 21.12 7.99
CA LEU A 349 10.29 20.68 9.12
C LEU A 349 11.71 21.23 8.95
N SER A 350 12.37 21.60 10.05
CA SER A 350 13.68 22.25 9.99
C SER A 350 14.55 21.89 11.20
N GLY A 351 15.88 21.98 11.03
CA GLY A 351 16.84 21.68 12.08
C GLY A 351 16.84 20.21 12.50
N GLU A 352 16.83 19.96 13.81
CA GLU A 352 16.81 18.60 14.37
C GLU A 352 15.51 17.84 14.07
N GLU A 353 14.44 18.55 13.72
CA GLU A 353 13.15 17.95 13.32
C GLU A 353 13.08 17.63 11.82
N ALA A 354 14.10 17.98 11.03
CA ALA A 354 14.11 17.74 9.59
C ALA A 354 14.44 16.28 9.25
N ASP A 355 13.63 15.32 9.69
CA ASP A 355 13.83 13.90 9.42
C ASP A 355 12.52 13.14 9.15
N TYR A 356 12.64 11.86 8.78
CA TYR A 356 11.47 11.03 8.50
C TYR A 356 10.69 10.62 9.75
N SER A 357 11.31 10.73 10.92
CA SER A 357 10.65 10.44 12.20
C SER A 357 9.62 11.53 12.52
N HIS A 358 9.98 12.78 12.30
CA HIS A 358 9.09 13.92 12.45
C HIS A 358 8.08 14.03 11.31
N MET A 359 8.40 13.54 10.10
CA MET A 359 7.39 13.31 9.07
C MET A 359 6.32 12.31 9.55
N ALA A 360 6.72 11.15 10.09
CA ALA A 360 5.76 10.19 10.65
C ALA A 360 4.93 10.82 11.79
N ALA A 361 5.56 11.60 12.67
CA ALA A 361 4.87 12.30 13.75
C ALA A 361 3.84 13.32 13.25
N ALA A 362 4.14 14.10 12.20
CA ALA A 362 3.20 15.04 11.62
C ALA A 362 1.94 14.34 11.06
N TYR A 363 2.12 13.20 10.36
CA TYR A 363 0.97 12.42 9.89
C TYR A 363 0.20 11.75 11.04
N ARG A 364 0.89 11.26 12.05
CA ARG A 364 0.26 10.73 13.28
C ARG A 364 -0.64 11.77 13.93
N ASN A 365 -0.18 13.01 14.05
CA ASN A 365 -0.96 14.10 14.64
C ASN A 365 -2.20 14.39 13.79
N TYR A 366 -2.07 14.43 12.46
CA TYR A 366 -3.23 14.53 11.57
C TYR A 366 -4.26 13.41 11.81
N LEU A 367 -3.81 12.16 11.96
CA LEU A 367 -4.71 11.04 12.25
C LEU A 367 -5.45 11.19 13.57
N VAL A 368 -4.75 11.62 14.63
CA VAL A 368 -5.33 11.74 15.98
C VAL A 368 -6.23 12.97 16.08
N ASP A 369 -5.73 14.14 15.68
CA ASP A 369 -6.33 15.44 15.95
C ASP A 369 -7.41 15.81 14.93
N GLU A 370 -7.22 15.44 13.65
CA GLU A 370 -8.16 15.79 12.56
C GLU A 370 -9.03 14.59 12.14
N GLN A 371 -8.46 13.38 12.02
CA GLN A 371 -9.24 12.18 11.60
C GLN A 371 -9.91 11.44 12.77
N GLY A 372 -9.54 11.78 14.01
CA GLY A 372 -10.14 11.24 15.23
C GLY A 372 -9.77 9.79 15.54
N VAL A 373 -8.61 9.32 15.05
CA VAL A 373 -8.07 7.99 15.40
C VAL A 373 -7.73 7.98 16.90
N GLN A 374 -8.37 7.08 17.64
CA GLN A 374 -8.22 7.01 19.09
C GLN A 374 -7.17 5.98 19.50
N PRO A 375 -6.29 6.29 20.47
CA PRO A 375 -5.39 5.31 21.06
C PRO A 375 -6.15 4.11 21.65
N ARG A 376 -5.70 2.91 21.27
CA ARG A 376 -6.18 1.60 21.74
C ARG A 376 -5.25 0.97 22.76
N ILE A 377 -3.97 1.38 22.76
CA ILE A 377 -2.97 0.98 23.74
C ILE A 377 -2.95 2.01 24.87
N LYS A 378 -3.05 1.55 26.12
CA LYS A 378 -3.02 2.42 27.31
C LYS A 378 -1.69 2.28 28.04
N LYS A 379 -1.31 3.34 28.76
CA LYS A 379 -0.13 3.33 29.61
C LYS A 379 -0.24 2.22 30.66
N GLY A 380 0.77 1.34 30.68
CA GLY A 380 0.83 0.19 31.58
C GLY A 380 0.21 -1.09 31.02
N ASP A 381 -0.39 -1.05 29.82
CA ASP A 381 -0.80 -2.29 29.14
C ASP A 381 0.43 -3.14 28.81
N PRO A 382 0.40 -4.46 29.06
CA PRO A 382 1.45 -5.36 28.62
C PRO A 382 1.42 -5.52 27.09
N ILE A 383 2.54 -5.96 26.51
CA ILE A 383 2.58 -6.34 25.09
C ILE A 383 1.83 -7.67 24.96
N PRO A 384 0.74 -7.77 24.18
CA PRO A 384 -0.01 -9.01 24.04
C PRO A 384 0.77 -10.06 23.25
N PHE A 385 0.54 -11.34 23.55
CA PHE A 385 0.97 -12.44 22.69
C PHE A 385 0.00 -12.55 21.50
N GLY A 386 0.49 -12.28 20.29
CA GLY A 386 -0.27 -12.43 19.05
C GLY A 386 -0.34 -13.91 18.69
N LEU A 387 -1.55 -14.46 18.65
CA LEU A 387 -1.81 -15.87 18.40
C LEU A 387 -2.81 -16.05 17.28
N ASP A 388 -2.35 -16.56 16.15
CA ASP A 388 -3.24 -17.00 15.08
C ASP A 388 -3.36 -18.53 15.15
N LEU A 389 -4.60 -19.02 15.14
CA LEU A 389 -4.89 -20.46 15.15
C LEU A 389 -5.57 -20.84 13.85
N LEU A 390 -4.90 -21.68 13.06
CA LEU A 390 -5.59 -22.34 11.96
C LEU A 390 -6.49 -23.43 12.55
N MET A 391 -7.79 -23.27 12.34
CA MET A 391 -8.81 -24.16 12.90
C MET A 391 -9.12 -25.31 11.96
N GLY A 392 -9.44 -25.00 10.70
CA GLY A 392 -9.61 -26.01 9.67
C GLY A 392 -9.55 -25.45 8.27
N ILE A 393 -9.25 -26.34 7.32
CA ILE A 393 -9.07 -26.06 5.90
C ILE A 393 -9.61 -27.24 5.09
N LYS A 394 -10.00 -27.01 3.83
CA LYS A 394 -10.37 -28.08 2.92
C LYS A 394 -9.18 -28.57 2.10
N GLN A 395 -9.15 -29.88 1.92
CA GLN A 395 -8.31 -30.56 0.95
C GLN A 395 -9.18 -31.04 -0.21
N ASP A 396 -8.87 -30.59 -1.42
CA ASP A 396 -9.52 -31.03 -2.65
C ASP A 396 -9.26 -32.53 -2.89
N ARG A 397 -10.33 -33.27 -3.22
CA ARG A 397 -10.25 -34.69 -3.58
C ARG A 397 -11.19 -34.98 -4.73
N ILE A 398 -10.92 -36.07 -5.46
CA ILE A 398 -11.64 -36.45 -6.70
C ILE A 398 -13.16 -36.57 -6.53
N LEU A 399 -13.64 -36.99 -5.34
CA LEU A 399 -15.07 -37.22 -5.10
C LEU A 399 -15.71 -36.15 -4.20
N PHE A 400 -15.10 -35.87 -3.04
CA PHE A 400 -15.61 -34.90 -2.07
C PHE A 400 -14.44 -34.30 -1.29
N ASP A 401 -14.45 -32.99 -1.11
CA ASP A 401 -13.46 -32.30 -0.28
C ASP A 401 -13.42 -32.88 1.14
N LYS A 402 -12.21 -33.02 1.67
CA LYS A 402 -12.01 -33.38 3.07
C LYS A 402 -11.75 -32.11 3.87
N PHE A 403 -12.65 -31.76 4.77
CA PHE A 403 -12.35 -30.80 5.83
C PHE A 403 -11.34 -31.42 6.81
N ILE A 404 -10.19 -30.78 6.94
CA ILE A 404 -9.11 -31.09 7.87
C ILE A 404 -9.24 -30.16 9.07
N ALA A 405 -9.48 -30.73 10.26
CA ALA A 405 -9.48 -29.99 11.51
C ALA A 405 -8.07 -30.01 12.10
N THR A 406 -7.38 -28.87 12.02
CA THR A 406 -6.03 -28.69 12.55
C THR A 406 -6.03 -28.32 14.03
N THR A 407 -7.05 -27.57 14.45
CA THR A 407 -7.26 -27.13 15.84
C THR A 407 -8.76 -26.97 16.10
N THR A 408 -9.34 -27.80 16.97
CA THR A 408 -10.73 -27.68 17.42
C THR A 408 -10.90 -26.52 18.40
N PHE A 409 -12.14 -26.08 18.68
CA PHE A 409 -12.39 -25.02 19.66
C PHE A 409 -11.93 -25.38 21.08
N ASP A 410 -12.06 -26.66 21.48
CA ASP A 410 -11.55 -27.14 22.76
C ASP A 410 -10.01 -27.15 22.80
N GLU A 411 -9.33 -27.49 21.71
CA GLU A 411 -7.87 -27.44 21.61
C GLU A 411 -7.34 -26.00 21.61
N ALA A 412 -8.02 -25.08 20.93
CA ALA A 412 -7.71 -23.64 21.02
C ALA A 412 -7.77 -23.16 22.48
N GLN A 413 -8.81 -23.58 23.23
CA GLN A 413 -8.90 -23.30 24.66
C GLN A 413 -7.72 -23.89 25.44
N GLN A 414 -7.30 -25.11 25.12
CA GLN A 414 -6.16 -25.78 25.76
C GLN A 414 -4.84 -25.02 25.52
N ILE A 415 -4.59 -24.59 24.28
CA ILE A 415 -3.41 -23.78 23.91
C ILE A 415 -3.41 -22.48 24.70
N MET A 416 -4.52 -21.74 24.70
CA MET A 416 -4.62 -20.48 25.44
C MET A 416 -4.45 -20.67 26.96
N ALA A 417 -5.03 -21.73 27.53
CA ALA A 417 -4.86 -22.06 28.94
C ALA A 417 -3.43 -22.45 29.28
N ASP A 418 -2.75 -23.16 28.37
CA ASP A 418 -1.37 -23.56 28.55
C ASP A 418 -0.42 -22.36 28.52
N LEU A 419 -0.56 -21.49 27.53
CA LEU A 419 0.17 -20.21 27.46
C LEU A 419 -0.03 -19.39 28.76
N GLY A 420 -1.27 -19.26 29.23
CA GLY A 420 -1.60 -18.58 30.49
C GLY A 420 -0.91 -19.21 31.70
N ARG A 421 -0.97 -20.54 31.85
CA ARG A 421 -0.27 -21.26 32.94
C ARG A 421 1.24 -21.07 32.91
N GLN A 422 1.82 -20.97 31.71
CA GLN A 422 3.26 -20.79 31.54
C GLN A 422 3.71 -19.31 31.68
N GLY A 423 2.80 -18.39 32.01
CA GLY A 423 3.09 -17.01 32.34
C GLY A 423 2.91 -16.02 31.19
N VAL A 424 2.13 -16.35 30.16
CA VAL A 424 1.65 -15.37 29.18
C VAL A 424 0.47 -14.62 29.77
N GLY A 425 0.66 -13.34 30.11
CA GLY A 425 -0.31 -12.55 30.87
C GLY A 425 -1.45 -11.98 30.02
N THR A 426 -1.22 -11.75 28.72
CA THR A 426 -2.23 -11.20 27.81
C THR A 426 -2.07 -11.82 26.44
N ILE A 427 -3.18 -12.27 25.84
CA ILE A 427 -3.23 -12.93 24.54
C ILE A 427 -4.19 -12.16 23.64
N SER A 428 -3.77 -11.90 22.41
CA SER A 428 -4.62 -11.42 21.32
C SER A 428 -4.69 -12.51 20.27
N ALA A 429 -5.78 -13.28 20.33
CA ALA A 429 -6.01 -14.48 19.54
C ALA A 429 -6.91 -14.20 18.33
N ASN A 430 -6.66 -14.93 17.25
CA ASN A 430 -7.42 -14.87 16.01
C ASN A 430 -7.67 -16.29 15.48
N LEU A 431 -8.91 -16.58 15.07
CA LEU A 431 -9.30 -17.90 14.57
C LEU A 431 -9.47 -17.87 13.05
N LEU A 432 -8.63 -18.62 12.33
CA LEU A 432 -8.68 -18.76 10.88
C LEU A 432 -9.43 -20.04 10.50
N GLY A 433 -10.38 -19.94 9.56
CA GLY A 433 -11.13 -21.11 9.07
C GLY A 433 -12.07 -21.74 10.10
N TRP A 434 -12.66 -20.93 10.97
CA TRP A 434 -13.56 -21.37 12.04
C TRP A 434 -14.93 -21.86 11.52
N THR A 435 -15.30 -21.49 10.28
CA THR A 435 -16.59 -21.85 9.67
C THR A 435 -16.58 -23.26 9.08
N GLY A 436 -17.78 -23.77 8.74
CA GLY A 436 -17.94 -25.08 8.08
C GLY A 436 -17.25 -25.19 6.72
N LYS A 437 -16.91 -24.07 6.06
CA LYS A 437 -16.18 -24.06 4.79
C LYS A 437 -14.67 -24.17 4.99
N GLY A 438 -14.14 -23.71 6.13
CA GLY A 438 -12.71 -23.70 6.45
C GLY A 438 -12.01 -22.46 5.89
N TYR A 439 -10.71 -22.34 6.18
CA TYR A 439 -9.86 -21.28 5.66
C TYR A 439 -9.67 -21.42 4.14
N LEU A 440 -9.47 -20.31 3.43
CA LEU A 440 -9.34 -20.31 1.97
C LEU A 440 -10.53 -20.99 1.27
N ALA A 441 -11.75 -20.59 1.61
CA ALA A 441 -12.96 -21.05 0.94
C ALA A 441 -14.05 -19.98 1.09
N TYR A 442 -14.03 -18.99 0.18
CA TYR A 442 -14.85 -17.78 0.30
C TYR A 442 -15.99 -17.73 -0.73
N PRO A 443 -17.16 -17.18 -0.37
CA PRO A 443 -17.55 -16.71 0.96
C PRO A 443 -17.68 -17.88 1.96
N SER A 444 -17.14 -17.72 3.17
CA SER A 444 -17.03 -18.83 4.13
C SER A 444 -18.32 -19.06 4.95
N GLY A 445 -19.23 -18.08 4.94
CA GLY A 445 -20.48 -18.09 5.69
C GLY A 445 -20.30 -17.69 7.16
N ASN A 446 -21.30 -17.97 8.00
CA ASN A 446 -21.26 -17.62 9.44
C ASN A 446 -21.35 -18.83 10.38
N GLU A 447 -21.50 -20.04 9.82
CA GLU A 447 -21.80 -21.23 10.59
C GLU A 447 -20.51 -21.87 11.12
N PRO A 448 -20.29 -21.92 12.46
CA PRO A 448 -19.11 -22.60 13.01
C PRO A 448 -19.09 -24.08 12.64
N SER A 449 -17.94 -24.60 12.23
CA SER A 449 -17.83 -25.99 11.77
C SER A 449 -18.20 -27.00 12.86
N ALA A 450 -19.12 -27.92 12.55
CA ALA A 450 -19.46 -29.02 13.45
C ALA A 450 -18.24 -29.90 13.78
N LYS A 451 -17.28 -30.02 12.85
CA LYS A 451 -16.03 -30.79 13.05
C LYS A 451 -15.06 -30.12 14.02
N LEU A 452 -15.24 -28.84 14.31
CA LEU A 452 -14.46 -28.08 15.28
C LEU A 452 -15.15 -27.99 16.66
N GLY A 453 -16.40 -28.45 16.76
CA GLY A 453 -17.23 -28.35 17.96
C GLY A 453 -18.53 -27.55 17.79
N GLY A 454 -18.76 -26.96 16.60
CA GLY A 454 -19.97 -26.19 16.28
C GLY A 454 -20.13 -24.91 17.11
N LEU A 455 -21.32 -24.31 17.04
CA LEU A 455 -21.62 -23.04 17.72
C LEU A 455 -21.44 -23.13 19.25
N GLY A 456 -21.85 -24.25 19.87
CA GLY A 456 -21.68 -24.44 21.32
C GLY A 456 -20.21 -24.51 21.74
N GLY A 457 -19.34 -25.14 20.93
CA GLY A 457 -17.89 -25.16 21.18
C GLY A 457 -17.27 -23.77 21.07
N LEU A 458 -17.68 -22.99 20.05
CA LEU A 458 -17.22 -21.62 19.87
C LEU A 458 -17.73 -20.68 20.98
N GLU A 459 -18.98 -20.83 21.40
CA GLU A 459 -19.57 -20.07 22.52
C GLU A 459 -18.75 -20.30 23.80
N LYS A 460 -18.50 -21.56 24.16
CA LYS A 460 -17.65 -21.94 25.30
C LYS A 460 -16.24 -21.35 25.22
N LEU A 461 -15.58 -21.43 24.05
CA LEU A 461 -14.27 -20.83 23.84
C LEU A 461 -14.30 -19.30 24.02
N SER A 462 -15.31 -18.63 23.47
CA SER A 462 -15.44 -17.17 23.57
C SER A 462 -15.72 -16.71 25.01
N GLU A 463 -16.52 -17.46 25.78
CA GLU A 463 -16.75 -17.21 27.20
C GLU A 463 -15.49 -17.41 28.02
N TYR A 464 -14.73 -18.48 27.74
CA TYR A 464 -13.43 -18.70 28.35
C TYR A 464 -12.48 -17.54 28.07
N ALA A 465 -12.35 -17.14 26.81
CA ALA A 465 -11.49 -16.03 26.40
C ALA A 465 -11.84 -14.74 27.14
N LYS A 466 -13.13 -14.36 27.15
CA LYS A 466 -13.63 -13.19 27.88
C LYS A 466 -13.33 -13.28 29.38
N LYS A 467 -13.51 -14.45 30.02
CA LYS A 467 -13.22 -14.65 31.45
C LYS A 467 -11.73 -14.52 31.77
N GLN A 468 -10.85 -14.89 30.85
CA GLN A 468 -9.39 -14.76 31.00
C GLN A 468 -8.85 -13.41 30.50
N GLY A 469 -9.70 -12.51 30.00
CA GLY A 469 -9.24 -11.24 29.42
C GLY A 469 -8.47 -11.41 28.10
N ILE A 470 -8.68 -12.53 27.39
CA ILE A 470 -8.09 -12.80 26.09
C ILE A 470 -8.92 -12.09 25.03
N GLN A 471 -8.27 -11.30 24.17
CA GLN A 471 -8.93 -10.78 22.97
C GLN A 471 -9.08 -11.92 21.97
N LEU A 472 -10.30 -12.18 21.51
CA LEU A 472 -10.56 -13.27 20.57
C LEU A 472 -11.29 -12.72 19.35
N PHE A 473 -10.63 -12.74 18.20
CA PHE A 473 -11.18 -12.36 16.91
C PHE A 473 -11.57 -13.59 16.09
N LEU A 474 -12.63 -13.43 15.30
CA LEU A 474 -12.97 -14.35 14.22
C LEU A 474 -12.51 -13.72 12.91
N GLN A 475 -11.57 -14.34 12.22
CA GLN A 475 -11.15 -13.87 10.90
C GLN A 475 -12.11 -14.39 9.84
N ASP A 476 -12.47 -13.50 8.92
CA ASP A 476 -13.18 -13.89 7.70
C ASP A 476 -12.91 -12.88 6.57
N ASN A 477 -13.07 -13.34 5.34
CA ASN A 477 -12.89 -12.53 4.14
C ASN A 477 -14.27 -12.24 3.53
N TYR A 478 -14.60 -10.95 3.44
CA TYR A 478 -15.86 -10.46 2.86
C TYR A 478 -15.66 -9.86 1.48
N VAL A 479 -14.45 -9.97 0.94
CA VAL A 479 -14.06 -9.39 -0.34
C VAL A 479 -13.99 -10.47 -1.40
N ASP A 480 -13.31 -11.59 -1.14
CA ASP A 480 -13.10 -12.62 -2.15
C ASP A 480 -14.27 -13.62 -2.22
N ALA A 481 -14.49 -14.17 -3.42
CA ALA A 481 -15.44 -15.24 -3.67
C ALA A 481 -14.93 -16.18 -4.76
N TRP A 482 -15.04 -17.49 -4.52
CA TRP A 482 -14.53 -18.52 -5.42
C TRP A 482 -15.65 -19.35 -5.99
N LYS A 483 -15.61 -19.58 -7.30
CA LYS A 483 -16.56 -20.43 -7.99
C LYS A 483 -16.54 -21.85 -7.42
N GLY A 484 -17.72 -22.44 -7.31
CA GLY A 484 -17.91 -23.72 -6.62
C GLY A 484 -18.14 -23.59 -5.11
N ILE A 485 -17.94 -22.41 -4.52
CA ILE A 485 -18.36 -22.11 -3.15
C ILE A 485 -19.76 -21.47 -3.16
N ASP A 486 -20.73 -22.13 -2.52
CA ASP A 486 -22.08 -21.57 -2.38
C ASP A 486 -22.08 -20.31 -1.49
N GLY A 487 -23.05 -19.43 -1.71
CA GLY A 487 -23.27 -18.25 -0.85
C GLY A 487 -23.23 -16.93 -1.59
N PHE A 488 -22.92 -16.94 -2.89
CA PHE A 488 -22.93 -15.77 -3.75
C PHE A 488 -23.39 -16.10 -5.18
N SER A 489 -23.77 -15.06 -5.91
CA SER A 489 -24.09 -15.09 -7.33
C SER A 489 -23.08 -14.26 -8.12
N THR A 490 -22.43 -14.88 -9.10
CA THR A 490 -21.51 -14.22 -10.05
C THR A 490 -22.17 -13.16 -10.93
N ARG A 491 -23.51 -13.04 -10.87
CA ARG A 491 -24.26 -12.06 -11.68
C ARG A 491 -24.71 -10.83 -10.89
N THR A 492 -24.88 -10.95 -9.57
CA THR A 492 -25.57 -9.93 -8.77
C THR A 492 -24.82 -9.55 -7.51
N ASP A 493 -23.79 -10.30 -7.13
CA ASP A 493 -23.12 -10.16 -5.84
C ASP A 493 -21.67 -9.75 -5.99
N VAL A 494 -21.14 -9.81 -7.21
CA VAL A 494 -19.74 -9.53 -7.53
C VAL A 494 -19.55 -8.11 -8.01
N VAL A 495 -18.31 -7.64 -7.89
CA VAL A 495 -17.83 -6.38 -8.45
C VAL A 495 -17.95 -6.44 -9.97
N VAL A 496 -18.40 -5.33 -10.54
CA VAL A 496 -18.53 -5.16 -11.98
C VAL A 496 -17.58 -4.06 -12.43
N GLY A 497 -16.80 -4.30 -13.49
CA GLY A 497 -15.91 -3.31 -14.09
C GLY A 497 -16.68 -2.30 -14.93
N ALA A 498 -16.04 -1.21 -15.35
CA ALA A 498 -16.67 -0.16 -16.16
C ALA A 498 -17.17 -0.65 -17.53
N ASN A 499 -16.69 -1.81 -17.99
CA ASN A 499 -17.21 -2.51 -19.18
C ASN A 499 -18.50 -3.32 -18.92
N HIS A 500 -19.04 -3.25 -17.71
CA HIS A 500 -20.22 -3.97 -17.23
C HIS A 500 -20.07 -5.50 -17.19
N PHE A 501 -18.84 -6.01 -17.15
CA PHE A 501 -18.57 -7.43 -16.86
C PHE A 501 -18.16 -7.62 -15.40
N ALA A 502 -18.48 -8.80 -14.87
CA ALA A 502 -17.97 -9.23 -13.58
C ALA A 502 -16.43 -9.23 -13.61
N VAL A 503 -15.80 -8.62 -12.61
CA VAL A 503 -14.35 -8.63 -12.47
C VAL A 503 -13.93 -10.00 -11.94
N THR A 504 -13.07 -10.68 -12.68
CA THR A 504 -12.71 -12.07 -12.41
C THR A 504 -11.35 -12.43 -13.01
N ASP A 505 -10.76 -13.53 -12.56
CA ASP A 505 -9.52 -14.05 -13.14
C ASP A 505 -9.74 -14.64 -14.54
N ARG A 506 -8.62 -14.97 -15.22
CA ARG A 506 -8.66 -15.48 -16.61
C ARG A 506 -9.45 -16.78 -16.77
N TYR A 507 -9.70 -17.54 -15.71
CA TYR A 507 -10.48 -18.78 -15.73
C TYR A 507 -11.91 -18.62 -15.24
N SER A 508 -12.31 -17.41 -14.81
CA SER A 508 -13.62 -17.14 -14.23
C SER A 508 -13.93 -18.00 -12.99
N GLU A 509 -12.92 -18.19 -12.15
CA GLU A 509 -12.96 -18.96 -10.91
C GLU A 509 -12.87 -18.06 -9.66
N SER A 510 -12.23 -16.89 -9.73
CA SER A 510 -12.08 -15.95 -8.61
C SER A 510 -12.81 -14.63 -8.88
N PHE A 511 -13.51 -14.11 -7.88
CA PHE A 511 -14.30 -12.88 -7.96
C PHE A 511 -14.13 -12.06 -6.69
N ASN A 512 -14.37 -10.76 -6.79
CA ASN A 512 -14.59 -9.90 -5.62
C ASN A 512 -16.09 -9.65 -5.43
N LEU A 513 -16.53 -9.56 -4.18
CA LEU A 513 -17.90 -9.27 -3.77
C LEU A 513 -18.14 -7.77 -3.70
N SER A 514 -19.34 -7.33 -4.07
CA SER A 514 -19.71 -5.92 -4.00
C SER A 514 -19.75 -5.43 -2.54
N ALA A 515 -18.95 -4.42 -2.21
CA ALA A 515 -18.84 -3.88 -0.85
C ALA A 515 -20.16 -3.35 -0.32
N GLY A 516 -20.93 -2.63 -1.16
CA GLY A 516 -22.24 -2.11 -0.80
C GLY A 516 -23.23 -3.22 -0.45
N LYS A 517 -23.20 -4.33 -1.19
CA LYS A 517 -24.03 -5.49 -0.91
C LYS A 517 -23.63 -6.20 0.38
N GLN A 518 -22.33 -6.45 0.56
CA GLN A 518 -21.80 -7.09 1.76
C GLN A 518 -22.17 -6.28 3.00
N ASN A 519 -21.93 -4.96 2.98
CA ASN A 519 -22.29 -4.07 4.07
C ASN A 519 -23.79 -4.07 4.39
N LYS A 520 -24.66 -4.06 3.37
CA LYS A 520 -26.13 -4.14 3.55
C LYS A 520 -26.54 -5.43 4.27
N GLN A 521 -25.91 -6.55 3.95
CA GLN A 521 -26.28 -7.86 4.52
C GLN A 521 -25.57 -8.17 5.84
N PHE A 522 -24.43 -7.54 6.10
CA PHE A 522 -23.50 -7.87 7.18
C PHE A 522 -24.18 -8.01 8.54
N GLN A 523 -25.04 -7.06 8.93
CA GLN A 523 -25.73 -7.12 10.22
C GLN A 523 -26.59 -8.39 10.33
N SER A 524 -27.53 -8.58 9.40
CA SER A 524 -28.51 -9.68 9.49
C SER A 524 -27.93 -11.06 9.17
N LYS A 525 -26.90 -11.12 8.32
CA LYS A 525 -26.34 -12.37 7.80
C LYS A 525 -25.06 -12.81 8.51
N VAL A 526 -24.36 -11.93 9.20
CA VAL A 526 -23.10 -12.27 9.88
C VAL A 526 -23.20 -11.94 11.37
N LEU A 527 -23.51 -10.70 11.72
CA LEU A 527 -23.46 -10.26 13.12
C LEU A 527 -24.61 -10.84 13.96
N ASP A 528 -25.86 -10.77 13.51
CA ASP A 528 -27.02 -11.23 14.29
C ASP A 528 -26.95 -12.74 14.64
N PRO A 529 -26.52 -13.65 13.74
CA PRO A 529 -26.26 -15.05 14.09
C PRO A 529 -25.19 -15.23 15.17
N LEU A 530 -24.17 -14.36 15.21
CA LEU A 530 -23.01 -14.46 16.11
C LEU A 530 -23.19 -13.66 17.42
N ARG A 531 -24.29 -12.93 17.59
CA ARG A 531 -24.51 -11.98 18.72
C ARG A 531 -24.37 -12.56 20.12
N LYS A 532 -24.51 -13.88 20.29
CA LYS A 532 -24.37 -14.56 21.59
C LYS A 532 -22.91 -14.79 21.97
N LEU A 533 -22.01 -14.77 21.00
CA LEU A 533 -20.60 -15.01 21.24
C LEU A 533 -19.99 -13.84 22.02
N SER A 534 -19.08 -14.18 22.91
CA SER A 534 -18.32 -13.22 23.71
C SER A 534 -16.96 -12.88 23.07
N VAL A 535 -16.92 -12.81 21.75
CA VAL A 535 -15.71 -12.45 20.98
C VAL A 535 -15.42 -10.94 21.11
N SER A 536 -14.18 -10.55 20.82
CA SER A 536 -13.76 -9.14 20.81
C SER A 536 -14.17 -8.42 19.53
N GLY A 537 -14.37 -9.16 18.44
CA GLY A 537 -14.73 -8.59 17.15
C GLY A 537 -14.50 -9.55 15.99
N ILE A 538 -14.70 -9.00 14.81
CA ILE A 538 -14.33 -9.62 13.53
C ILE A 538 -12.98 -9.07 13.10
N ASN A 539 -12.09 -9.94 12.65
CA ASN A 539 -10.87 -9.56 11.92
C ASN A 539 -11.17 -9.63 10.43
N PHE A 540 -11.18 -8.48 9.76
CA PHE A 540 -11.57 -8.35 8.37
C PHE A 540 -10.36 -8.60 7.47
N ASP A 541 -10.41 -9.73 6.76
CA ASP A 541 -9.47 -10.07 5.70
C ASP A 541 -9.91 -9.39 4.38
N GLY A 542 -8.96 -8.89 3.60
CA GLY A 542 -9.23 -8.10 2.38
C GLY A 542 -9.38 -6.59 2.58
N ILE A 543 -10.12 -6.15 3.62
CA ILE A 543 -10.53 -4.75 3.75
C ILE A 543 -9.35 -3.77 3.94
N GLY A 544 -8.26 -4.18 4.60
CA GLY A 544 -7.14 -3.26 4.88
C GLY A 544 -6.13 -3.13 3.74
N TYR A 545 -6.37 -3.74 2.58
CA TYR A 545 -5.47 -3.65 1.42
C TYR A 545 -6.17 -3.68 0.06
N GLN A 546 -7.51 -3.75 0.02
CA GLN A 546 -8.28 -3.68 -1.22
C GLN A 546 -9.25 -2.50 -1.21
N ASP A 547 -9.19 -1.72 -2.28
CA ASP A 547 -10.09 -0.60 -2.57
C ASP A 547 -10.32 -0.52 -4.08
N TYR A 548 -11.57 -0.37 -4.53
CA TYR A 548 -11.92 -0.51 -5.94
C TYR A 548 -13.20 0.21 -6.41
N TYR A 549 -13.18 0.51 -7.72
CA TYR A 549 -14.30 0.48 -8.68
C TYR A 549 -15.44 -0.54 -8.48
N ASP A 550 -16.69 -0.17 -8.20
CA ASP A 550 -17.83 -1.08 -8.45
C ASP A 550 -18.91 -0.43 -9.33
N TYR A 551 -19.03 -0.90 -10.57
CA TYR A 551 -20.03 -0.49 -11.55
C TYR A 551 -21.29 -1.37 -11.51
N ASN A 552 -21.48 -2.15 -10.44
CA ASN A 552 -22.68 -2.93 -10.23
C ASN A 552 -23.92 -2.01 -10.19
N SER A 553 -24.97 -2.33 -10.96
CA SER A 553 -26.15 -1.48 -11.06
C SER A 553 -26.98 -1.38 -9.78
N ASP A 554 -26.93 -2.42 -8.93
CA ASP A 554 -27.71 -2.49 -7.70
C ASP A 554 -26.95 -1.86 -6.52
N TYR A 555 -25.62 -1.89 -6.56
CA TYR A 555 -24.72 -1.44 -5.48
C TYR A 555 -23.49 -0.73 -6.06
N PRO A 556 -23.66 0.35 -6.83
CA PRO A 556 -22.52 1.07 -7.39
C PRO A 556 -21.72 1.73 -6.26
N ALA A 557 -20.40 1.69 -6.37
CA ALA A 557 -19.50 2.32 -5.41
C ALA A 557 -18.29 2.92 -6.13
N THR A 558 -17.95 4.14 -5.73
CA THR A 558 -16.61 4.69 -5.98
C THR A 558 -15.60 4.01 -5.05
N ARG A 559 -14.30 4.27 -5.23
CA ARG A 559 -13.28 3.84 -4.26
C ARG A 559 -13.55 4.39 -2.86
N GLU A 560 -13.79 5.69 -2.74
CA GLU A 560 -14.25 6.30 -1.48
C GLU A 560 -15.52 5.59 -0.94
N GLY A 561 -16.49 5.27 -1.81
CA GLY A 561 -17.70 4.55 -1.45
C GLY A 561 -17.44 3.11 -0.96
N THR A 562 -16.51 2.39 -1.58
CA THR A 562 -16.06 1.06 -1.19
C THR A 562 -15.41 1.10 0.19
N ALA A 563 -14.44 2.01 0.40
CA ALA A 563 -13.84 2.25 1.70
C ALA A 563 -14.88 2.63 2.77
N ALA A 564 -15.86 3.48 2.43
CA ALA A 564 -16.95 3.84 3.33
C ALA A 564 -17.82 2.64 3.73
N HIS A 565 -18.12 1.73 2.80
CA HIS A 565 -18.83 0.49 3.11
C HIS A 565 -18.03 -0.44 4.02
N TRP A 566 -16.74 -0.54 3.81
CA TRP A 566 -15.82 -1.27 4.67
C TRP A 566 -15.74 -0.70 6.09
N MET A 567 -15.53 0.60 6.23
CA MET A 567 -15.53 1.28 7.52
C MET A 567 -16.87 1.07 8.26
N GLN A 568 -18.01 1.14 7.55
CA GLN A 568 -19.32 0.87 8.14
C GLN A 568 -19.48 -0.57 8.64
N MET A 569 -18.90 -1.57 7.95
CA MET A 569 -18.88 -2.95 8.44
C MET A 569 -18.05 -3.09 9.70
N MET A 570 -16.87 -2.48 9.75
CA MET A 570 -16.02 -2.45 10.94
C MET A 570 -16.74 -1.76 12.11
N GLU A 571 -17.41 -0.63 11.88
CA GLU A 571 -18.21 0.05 12.89
C GLU A 571 -19.34 -0.82 13.45
N LYS A 572 -20.04 -1.59 12.60
CA LYS A 572 -21.08 -2.52 13.05
C LYS A 572 -20.50 -3.60 13.97
N SER A 573 -19.31 -4.11 13.65
CA SER A 573 -18.59 -5.07 14.49
C SER A 573 -18.18 -4.45 15.83
N VAL A 574 -17.63 -3.22 15.82
CA VAL A 574 -17.33 -2.45 17.03
C VAL A 574 -18.57 -2.24 17.90
N LYS A 575 -19.71 -1.86 17.31
CA LYS A 575 -20.97 -1.64 18.04
C LYS A 575 -21.50 -2.92 18.70
N GLN A 576 -21.34 -4.08 18.06
CA GLN A 576 -21.88 -5.33 18.59
C GLN A 576 -20.94 -6.05 19.57
N PHE A 577 -19.65 -6.10 19.26
CA PHE A 577 -18.66 -6.91 20.00
C PHE A 577 -17.66 -6.07 20.81
N GLY A 578 -17.57 -4.77 20.54
CA GLY A 578 -16.63 -3.86 21.19
C GLY A 578 -15.34 -3.61 20.40
N GLY A 579 -15.11 -4.32 19.29
CA GLY A 579 -13.92 -4.15 18.46
C GLY A 579 -14.08 -4.67 17.03
N ALA A 580 -13.12 -4.29 16.19
CA ALA A 580 -12.90 -4.77 14.84
C ALA A 580 -11.40 -4.78 14.58
N ALA A 581 -10.89 -5.73 13.81
CA ALA A 581 -9.50 -5.75 13.39
C ALA A 581 -9.40 -5.77 11.87
N SER A 582 -8.25 -5.36 11.34
CA SER A 582 -8.01 -5.33 9.90
C SER A 582 -6.75 -6.12 9.58
N ILE A 583 -6.82 -6.96 8.54
CA ILE A 583 -5.63 -7.45 7.84
C ILE A 583 -5.23 -6.40 6.81
N GLY A 584 -3.96 -6.00 6.81
CA GLY A 584 -3.50 -4.81 6.12
C GLY A 584 -3.74 -3.53 6.94
N GLY A 585 -3.42 -2.39 6.34
CA GLY A 585 -3.28 -1.12 7.04
C GLY A 585 -3.60 0.12 6.21
N ASN A 586 -4.36 0.00 5.12
CA ASN A 586 -4.84 1.17 4.37
C ASN A 586 -5.44 2.21 5.33
N GLY A 587 -5.02 3.47 5.20
CA GLY A 587 -5.29 4.56 6.15
C GLY A 587 -6.76 4.72 6.56
N TYR A 588 -7.71 4.47 5.65
CA TYR A 588 -9.15 4.53 5.96
C TYR A 588 -9.58 3.54 7.06
N SER A 589 -8.89 2.40 7.25
CA SER A 589 -9.29 1.39 8.23
C SER A 589 -8.86 1.72 9.66
N LEU A 590 -7.91 2.65 9.84
CA LEU A 590 -7.25 2.92 11.12
C LEU A 590 -8.23 3.35 12.21
N LYS A 591 -9.18 4.22 11.88
CA LYS A 591 -10.15 4.79 12.84
C LYS A 591 -10.98 3.71 13.54
N ASN A 592 -11.38 2.67 12.83
CA ASN A 592 -12.21 1.59 13.36
C ASN A 592 -11.40 0.36 13.80
N SER A 593 -10.09 0.35 13.56
CA SER A 593 -9.21 -0.75 13.93
C SER A 593 -8.89 -0.76 15.43
N SER A 594 -9.10 -1.92 16.04
CA SER A 594 -8.69 -2.26 17.41
C SER A 594 -7.36 -3.02 17.43
N ARG A 595 -6.98 -3.60 16.28
CA ARG A 595 -5.70 -4.23 16.00
C ARG A 595 -5.48 -4.28 14.48
N LEU A 596 -4.23 -4.12 14.05
CA LEU A 596 -3.79 -4.35 12.67
C LEU A 596 -3.03 -5.68 12.58
N PHE A 597 -3.31 -6.45 11.54
CA PHE A 597 -2.67 -7.73 11.27
C PHE A 597 -1.93 -7.64 9.94
N GLY A 598 -0.71 -8.17 9.88
CA GLY A 598 0.05 -8.27 8.62
C GLY A 598 0.40 -6.92 8.00
N ILE A 599 0.71 -5.89 8.81
CA ILE A 599 1.29 -4.66 8.24
C ILE A 599 2.74 -4.93 7.80
N PRO A 600 3.17 -4.43 6.62
CA PRO A 600 4.44 -4.86 6.02
C PRO A 600 5.66 -4.54 6.88
N MET A 601 6.69 -5.39 6.79
CA MET A 601 8.02 -5.18 7.39
C MET A 601 9.11 -4.83 6.35
N GLU A 602 8.80 -5.00 5.08
CA GLU A 602 9.72 -4.87 3.94
C GLU A 602 9.18 -3.83 2.95
N ASP A 603 10.00 -3.45 1.98
CA ASP A 603 9.62 -2.66 0.79
C ASP A 603 9.50 -3.58 -0.46
N SER A 604 9.17 -3.02 -1.61
CA SER A 604 9.00 -3.79 -2.86
C SER A 604 10.31 -4.25 -3.52
N GLY A 605 11.47 -3.78 -3.03
CA GLY A 605 12.80 -4.14 -3.53
C GLY A 605 13.28 -3.32 -4.71
N TYR A 606 12.89 -2.05 -4.82
CA TYR A 606 13.37 -1.17 -5.89
C TYR A 606 14.88 -0.92 -5.78
N PHE A 607 15.60 -0.91 -6.92
CA PHE A 607 17.05 -0.71 -6.95
C PHE A 607 17.53 0.67 -6.46
N PHE A 608 16.64 1.66 -6.41
CA PHE A 608 16.93 2.99 -5.87
C PHE A 608 16.59 3.10 -4.37
N THR A 609 15.92 2.12 -3.78
CA THR A 609 15.68 2.08 -2.33
C THR A 609 16.99 1.75 -1.62
N ASP A 610 17.41 2.63 -0.70
CA ASP A 610 18.62 2.42 0.11
C ASP A 610 18.30 1.73 1.44
N GLU A 611 17.20 2.11 2.06
CA GLU A 611 16.77 1.54 3.33
C GLU A 611 15.26 1.37 3.37
N THR A 612 14.82 0.19 3.82
CA THR A 612 13.49 0.02 4.39
C THR A 612 13.46 0.68 5.77
N ILE A 613 12.43 1.48 6.07
CA ILE A 613 12.27 2.20 7.33
C ILE A 613 10.90 1.93 7.95
N PRO A 614 10.74 1.99 9.29
CA PRO A 614 9.46 1.77 9.97
C PRO A 614 8.49 2.96 9.85
N LEU A 615 8.38 3.62 8.69
CA LEU A 615 7.57 4.84 8.53
C LEU A 615 6.12 4.62 8.97
N TYR A 616 5.51 3.52 8.52
CA TYR A 616 4.15 3.14 8.92
C TYR A 616 4.07 2.87 10.43
N GLN A 617 5.03 2.12 10.98
CA GLN A 617 5.04 1.72 12.39
C GLN A 617 5.22 2.92 13.31
N MET A 618 6.03 3.92 12.92
CA MET A 618 6.17 5.17 13.65
C MET A 618 4.85 5.95 13.72
N VAL A 619 4.04 5.90 12.66
CA VAL A 619 2.69 6.49 12.67
C VAL A 619 1.78 5.79 13.69
N VAL A 620 1.79 4.45 13.76
CA VAL A 620 0.79 3.69 14.54
C VAL A 620 1.25 3.19 15.93
N HIS A 621 2.55 3.16 16.24
CA HIS A 621 3.06 2.63 17.51
C HIS A 621 2.57 3.43 18.72
N GLY A 622 2.08 2.76 19.76
CA GLY A 622 1.40 3.39 20.89
C GLY A 622 -0.04 3.83 20.60
N LEU A 623 -0.53 3.78 19.35
CA LEU A 623 -1.94 3.99 19.01
C LEU A 623 -2.68 2.66 18.90
N ILE A 624 -2.35 1.83 17.92
CA ILE A 624 -3.09 0.62 17.60
C ILE A 624 -2.16 -0.58 17.73
N PRO A 625 -2.51 -1.68 18.42
CA PRO A 625 -1.72 -2.90 18.42
C PRO A 625 -1.53 -3.44 17.00
N TYR A 626 -0.33 -3.90 16.66
CA TYR A 626 -0.08 -4.47 15.35
C TYR A 626 0.92 -5.64 15.35
N SER A 627 0.73 -6.54 14.40
CA SER A 627 1.64 -7.63 14.05
C SER A 627 1.99 -7.58 12.56
N GLY A 628 3.19 -8.06 12.20
CA GLY A 628 3.61 -8.29 10.81
C GLY A 628 3.59 -9.79 10.54
N ASP A 629 4.67 -10.32 9.98
CA ASP A 629 4.80 -11.76 9.69
C ASP A 629 5.05 -12.62 10.93
N ALA A 630 4.45 -13.81 10.93
CA ALA A 630 4.56 -14.78 12.02
C ALA A 630 5.98 -15.34 12.13
N GLN A 631 6.55 -15.31 13.34
CA GLN A 631 7.96 -15.63 13.52
C GLN A 631 8.30 -17.09 13.20
N ASN A 632 7.39 -18.02 13.51
CA ASN A 632 7.59 -19.45 13.29
C ASN A 632 7.55 -19.86 11.81
N LEU A 633 7.09 -18.98 10.92
CA LEU A 633 7.03 -19.19 9.47
C LEU A 633 8.20 -18.53 8.73
N PHE A 634 9.03 -17.77 9.45
CA PHE A 634 10.17 -17.07 8.86
C PHE A 634 11.43 -17.95 8.86
N TYR A 635 12.28 -17.79 7.85
CA TYR A 635 13.45 -18.65 7.64
C TYR A 635 14.56 -18.45 8.68
N ASP A 636 14.73 -17.23 9.21
CA ASP A 636 15.60 -16.91 10.36
C ASP A 636 14.77 -16.29 11.50
N PRO A 637 14.22 -17.12 12.41
CA PRO A 637 13.39 -16.64 13.51
C PRO A 637 14.07 -15.62 14.41
N GLN A 638 15.41 -15.63 14.51
CA GLN A 638 16.11 -14.64 15.33
C GLN A 638 16.15 -13.28 14.63
N LEU A 639 16.38 -13.27 13.31
CA LEU A 639 16.29 -12.03 12.52
C LEU A 639 14.90 -11.41 12.65
N GLN A 640 13.86 -12.24 12.49
CA GLN A 640 12.47 -11.79 12.60
C GLN A 640 12.14 -11.24 13.99
N TYR A 641 12.66 -11.86 15.04
CA TYR A 641 12.52 -11.35 16.41
C TYR A 641 13.15 -9.97 16.59
N LEU A 642 14.36 -9.77 16.07
CA LEU A 642 15.03 -8.47 16.16
C LEU A 642 14.30 -7.40 15.34
N LYS A 643 13.76 -7.76 14.17
CA LYS A 643 12.93 -6.84 13.37
C LYS A 643 11.64 -6.47 14.08
N MET A 644 11.00 -7.43 14.76
CA MET A 644 9.85 -7.14 15.63
C MET A 644 10.21 -6.14 16.73
N VAL A 645 11.39 -6.27 17.36
CA VAL A 645 11.86 -5.34 18.39
C VAL A 645 12.19 -3.95 17.81
N GLU A 646 12.92 -3.89 16.70
CA GLU A 646 13.30 -2.62 16.03
C GLU A 646 12.06 -1.81 15.63
N TYR A 647 11.07 -2.49 15.04
CA TYR A 647 9.89 -1.83 14.47
C TYR A 647 8.73 -1.76 15.47
N GLY A 648 8.88 -2.25 16.71
CA GLY A 648 7.87 -2.15 17.76
C GLY A 648 6.65 -3.07 17.56
N TYR A 649 6.80 -4.21 16.90
CA TYR A 649 5.75 -5.21 16.75
C TYR A 649 5.48 -5.97 18.05
N MET A 650 4.25 -6.48 18.18
CA MET A 650 3.96 -7.51 19.18
C MET A 650 4.56 -8.87 18.76
N PRO A 651 4.95 -9.75 19.73
CA PRO A 651 5.34 -11.12 19.41
C PRO A 651 4.17 -11.85 18.77
N TYR A 652 4.41 -12.47 17.61
CA TYR A 652 3.36 -13.03 16.78
C TYR A 652 3.71 -14.41 16.23
N TYR A 653 2.80 -15.35 16.42
CA TYR A 653 2.94 -16.74 15.96
C TYR A 653 1.62 -17.28 15.42
N GLN A 654 1.73 -18.18 14.44
CA GLN A 654 0.60 -18.88 13.86
C GLN A 654 0.73 -20.39 14.10
N PHE A 655 -0.22 -20.98 14.83
CA PHE A 655 -0.13 -22.36 15.29
C PHE A 655 -1.28 -23.26 14.82
N THR A 656 -0.97 -24.55 14.79
CA THR A 656 -1.90 -25.68 14.74
C THR A 656 -1.67 -26.58 15.97
N MET A 657 -2.70 -27.33 16.38
CA MET A 657 -2.55 -28.38 17.40
C MET A 657 -1.97 -29.67 16.81
N ASN A 658 -2.33 -29.99 15.56
CA ASN A 658 -1.89 -31.19 14.83
C ASN A 658 -0.79 -30.86 13.80
N TYR A 659 -0.01 -31.87 13.41
CA TYR A 659 1.18 -31.72 12.55
C TYR A 659 0.89 -31.09 11.18
N ALA A 660 1.78 -30.18 10.76
CA ALA A 660 1.76 -29.52 9.44
C ALA A 660 1.79 -30.49 8.24
N ASP A 661 2.22 -31.74 8.42
CA ASP A 661 2.23 -32.77 7.37
C ASP A 661 0.84 -33.00 6.76
N GLU A 662 -0.24 -32.75 7.51
CA GLU A 662 -1.61 -32.85 6.98
C GLU A 662 -1.98 -31.70 6.03
N LEU A 663 -1.22 -30.60 6.04
CA LEU A 663 -1.44 -29.41 5.23
C LEU A 663 -0.70 -29.42 3.89
N LYS A 664 0.26 -30.33 3.70
CA LYS A 664 1.12 -30.38 2.50
C LYS A 664 0.36 -30.50 1.17
N ASP A 665 -0.83 -31.09 1.22
CA ASP A 665 -1.70 -31.35 0.07
C ASP A 665 -2.88 -30.35 0.02
N THR A 666 -2.78 -29.20 0.71
CA THR A 666 -3.76 -28.11 0.71
C THR A 666 -3.19 -26.87 0.01
N TYR A 667 -4.04 -25.89 -0.31
CA TYR A 667 -3.60 -24.59 -0.85
C TYR A 667 -2.78 -23.76 0.14
N TYR A 668 -2.67 -24.18 1.40
CA TYR A 668 -1.92 -23.48 2.45
C TYR A 668 -0.77 -24.33 2.98
N ASN A 669 0.21 -24.58 2.12
CA ASN A 669 1.42 -25.34 2.44
C ASN A 669 2.52 -24.49 3.11
N ASP A 670 2.32 -23.17 3.25
CA ASP A 670 3.24 -22.25 3.93
C ASP A 670 3.25 -22.44 5.46
N LEU A 671 2.29 -23.16 6.05
CA LEU A 671 2.26 -23.54 7.46
C LEU A 671 3.20 -24.71 7.81
N PHE A 672 4.38 -24.76 7.21
CA PHE A 672 5.33 -25.87 7.38
C PHE A 672 5.87 -26.03 8.81
N SER A 673 5.78 -24.98 9.62
CA SER A 673 6.37 -24.89 10.96
C SER A 673 5.38 -24.33 11.99
N SER A 674 4.22 -24.99 12.09
CA SER A 674 3.05 -24.48 12.84
C SER A 674 2.67 -25.28 14.09
N ASP A 675 3.33 -26.42 14.37
CA ASP A 675 3.03 -27.23 15.56
C ASP A 675 3.29 -26.47 16.88
N TYR A 676 2.24 -26.28 17.68
CA TYR A 676 2.30 -25.53 18.94
C TYR A 676 3.36 -26.08 19.91
N LYS A 677 3.45 -27.42 20.05
CA LYS A 677 4.36 -28.05 21.02
C LYS A 677 5.82 -27.79 20.67
N SER A 678 6.14 -27.74 19.38
CA SER A 678 7.49 -27.49 18.88
C SER A 678 7.95 -26.05 19.15
N TRP A 679 7.05 -25.08 19.13
CA TRP A 679 7.39 -23.64 19.21
C TRP A 679 7.12 -22.97 20.55
N SER A 680 6.13 -23.45 21.32
CA SER A 680 5.64 -22.82 22.54
C SER A 680 6.75 -22.41 23.52
N ALA A 681 7.73 -23.28 23.76
CA ALA A 681 8.83 -22.99 24.68
C ALA A 681 9.67 -21.78 24.24
N GLN A 682 9.97 -21.64 22.94
CA GLN A 682 10.68 -20.47 22.42
C GLN A 682 9.80 -19.23 22.44
N ALA A 683 8.55 -19.38 21.99
CA ALA A 683 7.60 -18.28 21.92
C ALA A 683 7.34 -17.62 23.29
N ILE A 684 7.19 -18.43 24.34
CA ILE A 684 6.98 -17.95 25.70
C ILE A 684 8.23 -17.23 26.22
N ARG A 685 9.44 -17.70 25.89
CA ARG A 685 10.69 -17.02 26.32
C ARG A 685 10.79 -15.62 25.69
N GLN A 686 10.58 -15.52 24.38
CA GLN A 686 10.68 -14.25 23.65
C GLN A 686 9.57 -13.27 24.07
N TYR A 687 8.34 -13.76 24.27
CA TYR A 687 7.26 -12.97 24.85
C TYR A 687 7.62 -12.37 26.22
N LYS A 688 8.20 -13.18 27.11
CA LYS A 688 8.61 -12.73 28.45
C LYS A 688 9.71 -11.69 28.37
N GLU A 689 10.72 -11.92 27.53
CA GLU A 689 11.81 -10.95 27.32
C GLU A 689 11.28 -9.62 26.78
N MET A 690 10.37 -9.64 25.80
CA MET A 690 9.76 -8.41 25.27
C MET A 690 8.94 -7.70 26.36
N ASN A 691 8.11 -8.41 27.13
CA ASN A 691 7.34 -7.77 28.19
C ASN A 691 8.22 -7.23 29.32
N GLU A 692 9.30 -7.92 29.67
CA GLU A 692 10.25 -7.46 30.69
C GLU A 692 10.98 -6.19 30.25
N LYS A 693 11.44 -6.12 29.00
CA LYS A 693 12.29 -5.04 28.51
C LYS A 693 11.54 -3.89 27.82
N LEU A 694 10.42 -4.17 27.17
CA LEU A 694 9.77 -3.24 26.22
C LEU A 694 8.33 -2.87 26.59
N ALA A 695 7.68 -3.53 27.56
CA ALA A 695 6.30 -3.18 27.93
C ALA A 695 6.09 -1.70 28.31
N PRO A 696 7.03 -1.01 29.00
CA PRO A 696 6.89 0.43 29.25
C PRO A 696 6.81 1.29 27.98
N LEU A 697 7.38 0.81 26.88
CA LEU A 697 7.46 1.52 25.60
C LEU A 697 6.21 1.31 24.75
N TRP A 698 5.47 0.22 24.99
CA TRP A 698 4.36 -0.24 24.15
C TRP A 698 3.29 0.83 23.88
N SER A 699 2.95 1.63 24.89
CA SER A 699 1.95 2.69 24.79
C SER A 699 2.48 4.03 24.28
N GLN A 700 3.79 4.15 24.05
CA GLN A 700 4.44 5.41 23.69
C GLN A 700 4.54 5.54 22.17
N ALA A 701 4.49 6.75 21.62
CA ALA A 701 4.96 6.99 20.27
C ALA A 701 6.44 6.60 20.12
N MET A 702 6.78 5.99 18.99
CA MET A 702 8.16 5.88 18.53
C MET A 702 8.53 7.23 17.92
N THR A 703 9.34 8.02 18.63
CA THR A 703 9.65 9.41 18.29
C THR A 703 10.85 9.55 17.36
N SER A 704 11.73 8.54 17.33
CA SER A 704 12.87 8.51 16.41
C SER A 704 13.19 7.09 15.99
N HIS A 705 13.60 6.92 14.74
CA HIS A 705 14.28 5.73 14.26
C HIS A 705 15.48 6.14 13.41
N ARG A 706 16.61 5.43 13.53
CA ARG A 706 17.78 5.66 12.67
C ARG A 706 18.70 4.46 12.57
N LYS A 707 19.34 4.34 11.40
CA LYS A 707 20.50 3.49 11.20
C LYS A 707 21.75 4.19 11.74
N LEU A 708 22.37 3.63 12.78
CA LEU A 708 23.60 4.19 13.34
C LEU A 708 24.82 3.82 12.49
N ARG A 709 24.83 2.58 12.01
CA ARG A 709 25.83 2.02 11.08
C ARG A 709 25.25 0.74 10.49
N LYS A 710 26.01 0.08 9.60
CA LYS A 710 25.64 -1.25 9.11
C LYS A 710 25.33 -2.20 10.28
N ASP A 711 24.18 -2.86 10.20
CA ASP A 711 23.68 -3.86 11.15
C ASP A 711 23.38 -3.33 12.58
N LEU A 712 23.36 -2.01 12.81
CA LEU A 712 23.03 -1.41 14.12
C LEU A 712 22.03 -0.26 13.97
N TYR A 713 20.88 -0.42 14.61
CA TYR A 713 19.74 0.49 14.53
C TYR A 713 19.33 0.97 15.91
N GLU A 714 18.73 2.15 15.97
CA GLU A 714 18.19 2.76 17.19
C GLU A 714 16.74 3.21 16.96
N ALA A 715 15.86 2.86 17.89
CA ALA A 715 14.54 3.44 18.04
C ALA A 715 14.43 4.18 19.39
N ALA A 716 13.85 5.38 19.41
CA ALA A 716 13.60 6.15 20.62
C ALA A 716 12.10 6.38 20.84
N TYR A 717 11.71 6.51 22.11
CA TYR A 717 10.32 6.66 22.54
C TYR A 717 10.09 7.96 23.32
N GLU A 718 8.82 8.31 23.55
CA GLU A 718 8.39 9.58 24.18
C GLU A 718 9.10 9.91 25.51
N ASP A 719 9.39 8.91 26.35
CA ASP A 719 10.08 9.12 27.62
C ASP A 719 11.60 9.27 27.49
N GLY A 720 12.14 9.16 26.27
CA GLY A 720 13.56 9.23 25.94
C GLY A 720 14.31 7.90 26.06
N THR A 721 13.61 6.79 26.33
CA THR A 721 14.20 5.45 26.27
C THR A 721 14.58 5.10 24.83
N ARG A 722 15.73 4.44 24.69
CA ARG A 722 16.31 4.02 23.41
C ARG A 722 16.44 2.50 23.36
N VAL A 723 16.11 1.92 22.21
CA VAL A 723 16.27 0.50 21.91
C VAL A 723 17.31 0.38 20.81
N PHE A 724 18.42 -0.30 21.11
CA PHE A 724 19.48 -0.56 20.13
C PHE A 724 19.41 -2.01 19.68
N VAL A 725 19.37 -2.23 18.36
CA VAL A 725 19.23 -3.57 17.77
C VAL A 725 20.45 -3.87 16.90
N ASN A 726 21.15 -4.96 17.20
CA ASN A 726 22.34 -5.42 16.50
C ASN A 726 22.04 -6.71 15.72
N TYR A 727 22.06 -6.59 14.39
CA TYR A 727 21.84 -7.69 13.46
C TYR A 727 23.09 -8.52 13.16
N SER A 728 24.27 -7.97 13.44
CA SER A 728 25.54 -8.65 13.17
C SER A 728 25.76 -9.82 14.14
N SER A 729 26.62 -10.77 13.77
CA SER A 729 26.98 -11.89 14.64
C SER A 729 27.93 -11.49 15.79
N GLY A 730 28.58 -10.33 15.69
CA GLY A 730 29.52 -9.82 16.69
C GLY A 730 28.91 -8.70 17.53
N GLU A 731 29.60 -8.32 18.61
CA GLU A 731 29.19 -7.18 19.42
C GLU A 731 29.46 -5.87 18.68
N LEU A 732 28.56 -4.89 18.82
CA LEU A 732 28.71 -3.55 18.26
C LEU A 732 28.59 -2.51 19.38
N GLN A 733 29.26 -1.37 19.22
CA GLN A 733 29.19 -0.25 20.17
C GLN A 733 28.11 0.75 19.72
N ALA A 734 27.23 1.13 20.65
CA ALA A 734 26.28 2.22 20.51
C ALA A 734 26.54 3.21 21.65
N ASP A 735 27.07 4.39 21.33
CA ASP A 735 27.59 5.35 22.31
C ASP A 735 28.58 4.71 23.30
N SER A 736 28.20 4.59 24.58
CA SER A 736 28.99 3.95 25.64
C SER A 736 28.55 2.52 25.96
N HIS A 737 27.58 1.98 25.21
CA HIS A 737 27.00 0.66 25.44
C HIS A 737 27.45 -0.37 24.41
N THR A 738 27.68 -1.59 24.89
CA THR A 738 27.95 -2.75 24.03
C THR A 738 26.64 -3.50 23.76
N VAL A 739 26.27 -3.61 22.48
CA VAL A 739 25.10 -4.35 22.03
C VAL A 739 25.55 -5.74 21.56
N PRO A 740 25.13 -6.84 22.23
CA PRO A 740 25.54 -8.19 21.83
C PRO A 740 25.09 -8.53 20.41
N GLY A 741 25.84 -9.42 19.74
CA GLY A 741 25.49 -9.88 18.39
C GLY A 741 24.15 -10.59 18.35
N LYS A 742 23.38 -10.35 17.28
CA LYS A 742 22.01 -10.85 17.08
C LYS A 742 21.11 -10.60 18.30
N ASN A 743 21.22 -9.42 18.91
CA ASN A 743 20.52 -9.08 20.15
C ASN A 743 20.17 -7.59 20.20
N PHE A 744 19.47 -7.18 21.25
CA PHE A 744 19.11 -5.81 21.52
C PHE A 744 19.35 -5.44 22.99
N ILE A 745 19.49 -4.14 23.25
CA ILE A 745 19.50 -3.57 24.59
C ILE A 745 18.51 -2.41 24.67
N VAL A 746 18.04 -2.13 25.88
CA VAL A 746 17.14 -1.01 26.19
C VAL A 746 17.87 -0.09 27.16
N VAL A 747 17.94 1.19 26.82
CA VAL A 747 18.68 2.22 27.56
C VAL A 747 17.72 3.34 27.93
N PRO A 748 17.34 3.50 29.21
CA PRO A 748 16.52 4.62 29.67
C PRO A 748 17.20 5.97 29.38
N LYS A 749 16.44 7.07 29.37
CA LYS A 749 16.97 8.43 29.10
C LYS A 749 18.17 8.85 29.96
N GLU A 750 18.22 8.38 31.21
CA GLU A 750 19.28 8.70 32.18
C GLU A 750 20.51 7.77 32.07
N GLY A 751 20.48 6.80 31.14
CA GLY A 751 21.43 5.69 31.01
C GLY A 751 22.42 5.81 29.87
#